data_AF-A0A2R5L604-F1
#
_entry.id   AF-A0A2R5L604-F1
#
_cell.length_a   1.000
_cell.length_b   1.000
_cell.length_c   1.000
_cell.angle_alpha   90.00
_cell.angle_beta   90.00
_cell.angle_gamma   90.00
#
_symmetry.space_group_name_H-M   'P 1'
#
loop_
_entity.id
_entity.type
_entity.pdbx_description
1 polymer ?
#
loop_
_entity_poly.entity_id
_entity_poly.type
_entity_poly.pdbx_seq_one_letter_code
_entity_poly.pdbx_strand_id
1 'polypeptide(L)'
;HRPPEWNIQDSILKAQWVAIETSVMELIWDTIRKTSLCSAHCKTVTAQAMEALQISAQESSLHILRALASVTAKLEEEIDVALLTRCFELSWQTCKDLKKSNLFRPSVETFVAIAFQPQFLRSELKKHLMQIIEDIQELGEVIPGVFNALVKHLLSIWRSPENQDLLEDCPNTLVKALTYGPIYRKDQKSVFDTEAFVASQGNTLAVNQLLKSEHKLDAEVRIRGITFIVQLNPAIDCDLAAKLCNALLAHDKEVSSVRKRYFGNSAVHRMKNRVWQAILCLQYLLDEKTAGNLLETVYTDLADESQQPSVRTLLEITAVRLLLRFPSLRVALIPAMKKASSKRTGSVCSFVAMLVHLSSSLELGQLEAHLLEFLPELLPWSMGQHFNARVYAQVALHLAAQWSTQHELGKVREMYHPVFLSIERDIGNWSKNVQKLLDDFYFRVFNAAKHWTAEAIFYDLPRLTGLTDQELVSVQAIEELMLEDQADTFLPLRNPDDVLSASCPSFWIDGEQEVSVSREGDFQKKITPWKQNLSADYSERQSSSSHKGDIVVVASLIDRIPNLGGLCRTCEVFGAHTFVLNSLKHMEDRQFQNLSVSSETWLSVEEVKAHQLREYLPQKKDEGYTLVGLEQTTGSLPLQQYRFPKKSLLLLGNEKEGLPVELIQLLDVCVEIPQQGVVRSLNVHVSGAIAIWEYTRQHQLSL
;
A
#
# COMPACT_ATOMS: atom_id res chain seq x y z
N HIS A 1 24.13 47.63 17.98
CA HIS A 1 22.97 48.51 17.73
C HIS A 1 22.44 48.24 16.35
N ARG A 2 21.12 48.07 16.19
CA ARG A 2 20.47 47.90 14.87
C ARG A 2 20.92 49.04 13.93
N PRO A 3 21.29 48.77 12.68
CA PRO A 3 21.22 49.81 11.67
C PRO A 3 19.75 50.27 11.62
N PRO A 4 19.47 51.56 11.40
CA PRO A 4 18.10 52.01 11.18
C PRO A 4 17.51 51.16 10.05
N GLU A 5 16.20 50.90 10.08
CA GLU A 5 15.47 50.27 8.97
C GLU A 5 15.67 51.12 7.71
N TRP A 6 16.78 50.90 7.01
CA TRP A 6 17.03 51.50 5.72
C TRP A 6 16.14 50.75 4.78
N ASN A 7 15.08 51.43 4.37
CA ASN A 7 14.24 51.06 3.26
C ASN A 7 15.11 51.19 1.99
N ILE A 8 16.10 50.31 1.83
CA ILE A 8 16.93 50.24 0.64
C ILE A 8 16.01 49.64 -0.43
N GLN A 9 15.33 50.53 -1.15
CA GLN A 9 14.47 50.17 -2.28
C GLN A 9 15.27 49.53 -3.44
N ASP A 10 16.60 49.64 -3.40
CA ASP A 10 17.52 49.08 -4.38
C ASP A 10 18.03 47.69 -3.93
N SER A 11 17.54 46.65 -4.61
CA SER A 11 17.86 45.25 -4.32
C SER A 11 19.36 44.95 -4.38
N ILE A 12 20.13 45.71 -5.16
CA ILE A 12 21.58 45.54 -5.31
C ILE A 12 22.32 46.04 -4.06
N LEU A 13 21.96 47.21 -3.53
CA LEU A 13 22.55 47.76 -2.31
C LEU A 13 22.19 46.91 -1.08
N LYS A 14 20.97 46.35 -1.04
CA LYS A 14 20.58 45.39 0.01
C LYS A 14 21.45 44.13 -0.07
N ALA A 15 21.64 43.56 -1.26
CA ALA A 15 22.48 42.38 -1.45
C ALA A 15 23.95 42.63 -1.08
N GLN A 16 24.50 43.79 -1.42
CA GLN A 16 25.88 44.18 -1.05
C GLN A 16 26.04 44.33 0.46
N TRP A 17 25.08 44.93 1.15
CA TRP A 17 25.11 45.05 2.62
C TRP A 17 25.00 43.69 3.31
N VAL A 18 24.09 42.83 2.86
CA VAL A 18 23.99 41.45 3.37
C VAL A 18 25.32 40.72 3.15
N ALA A 19 25.94 40.85 1.98
CA ALA A 19 27.24 40.23 1.72
C ALA A 19 28.37 40.74 2.65
N ILE A 20 28.40 42.05 2.96
CA ILE A 20 29.38 42.62 3.89
C ILE A 20 29.12 42.12 5.32
N GLU A 21 27.88 42.17 5.78
CA GLU A 21 27.49 41.68 7.11
C GLU A 21 27.83 40.19 7.28
N THR A 22 27.47 39.37 6.29
CA THR A 22 27.85 37.96 6.21
C THR A 22 29.36 37.77 6.30
N SER A 23 30.13 38.52 5.50
CA SER A 23 31.60 38.37 5.45
C SER A 23 32.27 38.75 6.78
N VAL A 24 31.79 39.82 7.43
CA VAL A 24 32.29 40.26 8.75
C VAL A 24 31.94 39.24 9.81
N MET A 25 30.70 38.73 9.81
CA MET A 25 30.27 37.69 10.74
C MET A 25 31.10 36.42 10.57
N GLU A 26 31.32 35.93 9.34
CA GLU A 26 32.16 34.74 9.10
C GLU A 26 33.58 34.92 9.63
N LEU A 27 34.19 36.10 9.44
CA LEU A 27 35.54 36.39 9.94
C LEU A 27 35.62 36.38 11.48
N ILE A 28 34.64 37.00 12.14
CA ILE A 28 34.54 37.01 13.61
C ILE A 28 34.38 35.58 14.13
N TRP A 29 33.55 34.77 13.49
CA TRP A 29 33.28 33.41 13.94
C TRP A 29 34.42 32.43 13.66
N ASP A 30 35.11 32.56 12.53
CA ASP A 30 36.33 31.79 12.27
C ASP A 30 37.41 32.08 13.33
N THR A 31 37.50 33.34 13.77
CA THR A 31 38.37 33.74 14.88
C THR A 31 37.95 33.06 16.19
N ILE A 32 36.66 33.08 16.54
CA ILE A 32 36.14 32.44 17.77
C ILE A 32 36.31 30.92 17.75
N ARG A 33 36.14 30.28 16.58
CA ARG A 33 36.35 28.84 16.42
C ARG A 33 37.81 28.47 16.70
N LYS A 34 38.77 29.25 16.19
CA LYS A 34 40.22 29.08 16.39
C LYS A 34 40.72 29.46 17.79
N THR A 35 39.94 30.23 18.55
CA THR A 35 40.33 30.69 19.89
C THR A 35 39.91 29.68 20.97
N SER A 36 40.79 29.36 21.92
CA SER A 36 40.40 28.60 23.12
C SER A 36 39.68 29.54 24.09
N LEU A 37 38.38 29.33 24.28
CA LEU A 37 37.57 30.09 25.24
C LEU A 37 37.42 29.26 26.52
N CYS A 38 37.52 29.91 27.69
CA CYS A 38 37.17 29.24 28.94
C CYS A 38 35.63 29.13 29.09
N SER A 39 35.18 28.20 29.94
CA SER A 39 33.75 27.90 30.16
C SER A 39 32.90 29.15 30.45
N ALA A 40 33.41 30.09 31.27
CA ALA A 40 32.71 31.35 31.57
C ALA A 40 32.46 32.21 30.31
N HIS A 41 33.47 32.34 29.44
CA HIS A 41 33.31 33.07 28.18
C HIS A 41 32.36 32.35 27.22
N CYS A 42 32.40 31.01 27.15
CA CYS A 42 31.44 30.24 26.35
C CYS A 42 29.99 30.50 26.79
N LYS A 43 29.73 30.56 28.10
CA LYS A 43 28.40 30.90 28.66
C LYS A 43 27.97 32.32 28.25
N THR A 44 28.85 33.32 28.37
CA THR A 44 28.56 34.70 27.97
C THR A 44 28.29 34.83 26.46
N VAL A 45 29.13 34.21 25.63
CA VAL A 45 28.96 34.25 24.17
C VAL A 45 27.67 33.55 23.75
N THR A 46 27.30 32.43 24.41
CA THR A 46 26.02 31.75 24.15
C THR A 46 24.83 32.66 24.46
N ALA A 47 24.84 33.33 25.62
CA ALA A 47 23.77 34.27 25.98
C ALA A 47 23.66 35.47 25.01
N GLN A 48 24.81 36.03 24.58
CA GLN A 48 24.84 37.13 23.61
C GLN A 48 24.37 36.69 22.22
N ALA A 49 24.74 35.48 21.79
CA ALA A 49 24.29 34.92 20.51
C ALA A 49 22.77 34.66 20.52
N MET A 50 22.20 34.23 21.65
CA MET A 50 20.75 34.10 21.82
C MET A 50 20.04 35.46 21.75
N GLU A 51 20.58 36.49 22.41
CA GLU A 51 20.03 37.85 22.31
C GLU A 51 20.10 38.36 20.86
N ALA A 52 21.23 38.12 20.18
CA ALA A 52 21.41 38.46 18.77
C ALA A 52 20.38 37.75 17.88
N LEU A 53 20.12 36.45 18.09
CA LEU A 53 19.10 35.70 17.35
C LEU A 53 17.73 36.35 17.45
N GLN A 54 17.32 36.81 18.63
CA GLN A 54 16.01 37.45 18.85
C GLN A 54 15.84 38.78 18.11
N ILE A 55 16.93 39.53 17.91
CA ILE A 55 16.87 40.88 17.32
C ILE A 55 17.33 40.93 15.85
N SER A 56 17.98 39.86 15.36
CA SER A 56 18.60 39.76 14.03
C SER A 56 17.59 39.71 12.89
N ALA A 57 18.02 40.14 11.70
CA ALA A 57 17.30 39.90 10.46
C ALA A 57 17.42 38.41 10.05
N GLN A 58 16.45 37.92 9.26
CA GLN A 58 16.45 36.54 8.76
C GLN A 58 17.74 36.15 8.03
N GLU A 59 18.38 37.12 7.38
CA GLU A 59 19.62 36.95 6.60
C GLU A 59 20.83 36.64 7.51
N SER A 60 20.84 37.13 8.75
CA SER A 60 21.95 36.97 9.70
C SER A 60 21.79 35.74 10.61
N SER A 61 20.58 35.17 10.71
CA SER A 61 20.26 34.08 11.64
C SER A 61 21.11 32.81 11.43
N LEU A 62 21.38 32.41 10.18
CA LEU A 62 22.22 31.25 9.88
C LEU A 62 23.65 31.43 10.40
N HIS A 63 24.20 32.64 10.28
CA HIS A 63 25.56 32.93 10.75
C HIS A 63 25.65 32.87 12.28
N ILE A 64 24.62 33.32 12.99
CA ILE A 64 24.57 33.23 14.45
C ILE A 64 24.39 31.77 14.90
N LEU A 65 23.61 30.95 14.18
CA LEU A 65 23.53 29.52 14.45
C LEU A 65 24.90 28.83 14.27
N ARG A 66 25.63 29.12 13.18
CA ARG A 66 26.98 28.57 12.97
C ARG A 66 27.96 28.97 14.08
N ALA A 67 27.79 30.17 14.65
CA ALA A 67 28.55 30.64 15.79
C ALA A 67 28.27 29.78 17.03
N LEU A 68 26.99 29.58 17.36
CA LEU A 68 26.56 28.75 18.48
C LEU A 68 27.19 27.35 18.41
N ALA A 69 27.23 26.72 17.22
CA ALA A 69 27.84 25.40 17.03
C ALA A 69 29.30 25.30 17.50
N SER A 70 30.07 26.36 17.29
CA SER A 70 31.50 26.37 17.63
C SER A 70 31.74 26.61 19.13
N VAL A 71 30.76 27.21 19.83
CA VAL A 71 30.84 27.57 21.24
C VAL A 71 30.22 26.49 22.13
N THR A 72 29.06 25.95 21.74
CA THR A 72 28.37 24.91 22.51
C THR A 72 29.18 23.63 22.58
N ALA A 73 29.91 23.27 21.51
CA ALA A 73 30.80 22.11 21.49
C ALA A 73 31.89 22.18 22.58
N LYS A 74 32.29 23.39 23.01
CA LYS A 74 33.35 23.62 24.00
C LYS A 74 32.83 23.65 25.46
N LEU A 75 31.54 23.45 25.69
CA LEU A 75 30.94 23.40 27.03
C LEU A 75 30.96 21.96 27.58
N GLU A 76 32.15 21.46 27.94
CA GLU A 76 32.35 20.07 28.38
C GLU A 76 32.20 19.87 29.91
N GLU A 77 32.57 20.84 30.75
CA GLU A 77 32.77 20.61 32.20
C GLU A 77 31.63 21.08 33.14
N GLU A 78 30.72 21.95 32.67
CA GLU A 78 29.54 22.39 33.43
C GLU A 78 28.38 22.72 32.48
N ILE A 79 27.55 21.73 32.18
CA ILE A 79 26.35 21.90 31.35
C ILE A 79 25.33 22.74 32.14
N ASP A 80 25.23 24.04 31.82
CA ASP A 80 24.10 24.86 32.25
C ASP A 80 22.86 24.44 31.48
N VAL A 81 22.14 23.47 32.05
CA VAL A 81 20.96 22.84 31.44
C VAL A 81 19.89 23.88 31.11
N ALA A 82 19.69 24.90 31.96
CA ALA A 82 18.68 25.91 31.75
C ALA A 82 19.05 26.84 30.58
N LEU A 83 20.31 27.29 30.52
CA LEU A 83 20.80 28.12 29.41
C LEU A 83 20.74 27.37 28.09
N LEU A 84 21.20 26.12 28.05
CA LEU A 84 21.23 25.31 26.83
C LEU A 84 19.84 24.90 26.35
N THR A 85 18.92 24.58 27.25
CA THR A 85 17.51 24.33 26.89
C THR A 85 16.94 25.54 26.16
N ARG A 86 17.05 26.73 26.76
CA ARG A 86 16.55 27.98 26.14
C ARG A 86 17.27 28.30 24.83
N CYS A 87 18.57 27.98 24.73
CA CYS A 87 19.36 28.15 23.51
C CYS A 87 18.82 27.28 22.37
N PHE A 88 18.55 26.00 22.64
CA PHE A 88 18.04 25.07 21.64
C PHE A 88 16.61 25.38 21.23
N GLU A 89 15.72 25.75 22.17
CA GLU A 89 14.36 26.19 21.86
C GLU A 89 14.34 27.40 20.93
N LEU A 90 15.13 28.43 21.27
CA LEU A 90 15.22 29.65 20.48
C LEU A 90 15.82 29.38 19.11
N SER A 91 16.88 28.56 19.04
CA SER A 91 17.53 28.19 17.79
C SER A 91 16.59 27.42 16.87
N TRP A 92 15.83 26.47 17.43
CA TRP A 92 14.83 25.71 16.68
C TRP A 92 13.67 26.59 16.21
N GLN A 93 13.18 27.48 17.07
CA GLN A 93 12.14 28.44 16.68
C GLN A 93 12.61 29.37 15.55
N THR A 94 13.85 29.86 15.63
CA THR A 94 14.46 30.66 14.56
C THR A 94 14.51 29.88 13.25
N CYS A 95 14.88 28.59 13.29
CA CYS A 95 14.82 27.74 12.10
C CYS A 95 13.39 27.67 11.54
N LYS A 96 12.37 27.48 12.39
CA LYS A 96 10.96 27.45 11.96
C LYS A 96 10.48 28.77 11.34
N ASP A 97 11.00 29.90 11.79
CA ASP A 97 10.64 31.22 11.24
C ASP A 97 11.24 31.43 9.83
N LEU A 98 12.28 30.68 9.47
CA LEU A 98 12.93 30.70 8.16
C LEU A 98 12.26 29.80 7.11
N LYS A 99 11.16 29.09 7.41
CA LYS A 99 10.52 28.09 6.51
C LYS A 99 10.31 28.51 5.05
N LYS A 100 10.13 29.81 4.79
CA LYS A 100 9.90 30.37 3.44
C LYS A 100 11.17 30.90 2.76
N SER A 101 12.31 30.80 3.42
CA SER A 101 13.61 31.31 2.97
C SER A 101 14.51 30.17 2.50
N ASN A 102 15.40 30.47 1.55
CA ASN A 102 16.47 29.56 1.11
C ASN A 102 17.46 29.23 2.25
N LEU A 103 17.44 29.99 3.34
CA LEU A 103 18.25 29.77 4.54
C LEU A 103 17.67 28.72 5.49
N PHE A 104 16.44 28.23 5.24
CA PHE A 104 15.78 27.25 6.12
C PHE A 104 16.62 25.98 6.30
N ARG A 105 16.96 25.30 5.19
CA ARG A 105 17.66 24.01 5.23
C ARG A 105 19.05 24.11 5.86
N PRO A 106 19.94 25.04 5.44
CA PRO A 106 21.23 25.19 6.10
C PRO A 106 21.10 25.50 7.59
N SER A 107 20.04 26.23 8.00
CA SER A 107 19.77 26.51 9.41
C SER A 107 19.37 25.27 10.17
N VAL A 108 18.50 24.42 9.61
CA VAL A 108 18.11 23.13 10.19
C VAL A 108 19.33 22.21 10.32
N GLU A 109 20.13 22.05 9.27
CA GLU A 109 21.36 21.23 9.32
C GLU A 109 22.34 21.74 10.39
N THR A 110 22.52 23.06 10.46
CA THR A 110 23.38 23.70 11.46
C THR A 110 22.82 23.46 12.86
N PHE A 111 21.52 23.66 13.07
CA PHE A 111 20.87 23.43 14.36
C PHE A 111 20.99 21.97 14.81
N VAL A 112 20.75 21.02 13.91
CA VAL A 112 20.89 19.59 14.22
C VAL A 112 22.30 19.28 14.71
N ALA A 113 23.32 19.80 14.03
CA ALA A 113 24.72 19.61 14.41
C ALA A 113 25.09 20.26 15.76
N ILE A 114 24.36 21.30 16.19
CA ILE A 114 24.50 21.94 17.51
C ILE A 114 23.85 21.10 18.60
N ALA A 115 22.57 20.77 18.41
CA ALA A 115 21.71 20.28 19.47
C ALA A 115 21.93 18.79 19.76
N PHE A 116 22.20 17.99 18.72
CA PHE A 116 22.30 16.53 18.82
C PHE A 116 23.76 16.06 18.90
N GLN A 117 24.55 16.67 19.77
CA GLN A 117 25.91 16.20 20.06
C GLN A 117 25.89 15.10 21.14
N PRO A 118 26.85 14.14 21.12
CA PRO A 118 26.86 13.02 22.07
C PRO A 118 26.83 13.47 23.54
N GLN A 119 27.56 14.53 23.90
CA GLN A 119 27.60 15.08 25.26
C GLN A 119 26.21 15.55 25.77
N PHE A 120 25.38 16.12 24.90
CA PHE A 120 24.06 16.61 25.27
C PHE A 120 23.03 15.48 25.32
N LEU A 121 23.15 14.50 24.41
CA LEU A 121 22.30 13.31 24.39
C LEU A 121 22.48 12.42 25.64
N ARG A 122 23.66 12.45 26.28
CA ARG A 122 23.93 11.76 27.57
C ARG A 122 23.51 12.55 28.81
N SER A 123 23.10 13.80 28.65
CA SER A 123 22.78 14.70 29.77
C SER A 123 21.27 14.77 30.06
N GLU A 124 20.89 15.49 31.12
CA GLU A 124 19.49 15.84 31.44
C GLU A 124 18.76 16.57 30.29
N LEU A 125 19.50 17.17 29.33
CA LEU A 125 18.93 17.80 28.14
C LEU A 125 18.24 16.80 27.20
N LYS A 126 18.56 15.50 27.30
CA LYS A 126 18.00 14.44 26.44
C LYS A 126 16.49 14.51 26.34
N LYS A 127 15.79 14.68 27.47
CA LYS A 127 14.31 14.73 27.50
C LYS A 127 13.76 15.84 26.61
N HIS A 128 14.41 17.00 26.62
CA HIS A 128 13.99 18.14 25.81
C HIS A 128 14.38 17.95 24.34
N LEU A 129 15.58 17.42 24.07
CA LEU A 129 16.01 17.09 22.71
C LEU A 129 15.09 16.05 22.05
N MET A 130 14.54 15.09 22.80
CA MET A 130 13.55 14.14 22.27
C MET A 130 12.26 14.82 21.80
N GLN A 131 11.80 15.88 22.48
CA GLN A 131 10.65 16.68 22.02
C GLN A 131 10.96 17.40 20.70
N ILE A 132 12.18 17.92 20.57
CA ILE A 132 12.63 18.55 19.33
C ILE A 132 12.75 17.53 18.20
N ILE A 133 13.15 16.28 18.49
CA ILE A 133 13.16 15.19 17.49
C ILE A 133 11.74 14.93 16.98
N GLU A 134 10.75 14.88 17.87
CA GLU A 134 9.33 14.70 17.48
C GLU A 134 8.87 15.85 16.58
N ASP A 135 9.15 17.11 16.95
CA ASP A 135 8.88 18.30 16.13
C ASP A 135 9.55 18.22 14.74
N ILE A 136 10.82 17.79 14.67
CA ILE A 136 11.56 17.63 13.41
C ILE A 136 10.92 16.55 12.54
N GLN A 137 10.49 15.44 13.14
CA GLN A 137 9.83 14.34 12.44
C GLN A 137 8.48 14.79 11.85
N GLU A 138 7.63 15.44 12.65
CA GLU A 138 6.36 15.98 12.18
C GLU A 138 6.53 17.02 11.07
N LEU A 139 7.55 17.88 11.18
CA LEU A 139 7.85 18.86 10.15
C LEU A 139 8.41 18.21 8.88
N GLY A 140 9.15 17.12 9.02
CA GLY A 140 9.70 16.33 7.91
C GLY A 140 8.62 15.76 7.00
N GLU A 141 7.51 15.25 7.57
CA GLU A 141 6.37 14.73 6.80
C GLU A 141 5.75 15.77 5.84
N VAL A 142 5.98 17.06 6.09
CA VAL A 142 5.44 18.18 5.30
C VAL A 142 6.51 18.85 4.44
N ILE A 143 7.74 18.99 4.95
CA ILE A 143 8.82 19.73 4.30
C ILE A 143 10.01 18.79 4.01
N PRO A 144 10.27 18.50 2.72
CA PRO A 144 11.34 17.59 2.34
C PRO A 144 12.73 18.01 2.83
N GLY A 145 13.50 17.00 3.28
CA GLY A 145 14.88 17.12 3.73
C GLY A 145 15.07 17.51 5.21
N VAL A 146 14.02 17.93 5.93
CA VAL A 146 14.12 18.31 7.36
C VAL A 146 14.50 17.09 8.21
N PHE A 147 13.79 15.98 8.05
CA PHE A 147 14.10 14.76 8.80
C PHE A 147 15.42 14.11 8.32
N ASN A 148 15.76 14.25 7.03
CA ASN A 148 17.04 13.77 6.49
C ASN A 148 18.24 14.40 7.19
N ALA A 149 18.18 15.71 7.49
CA ALA A 149 19.25 16.39 8.22
C ALA A 149 19.50 15.75 9.60
N LEU A 150 18.43 15.45 10.35
CA LEU A 150 18.51 14.76 11.64
C LEU A 150 19.05 13.33 11.51
N VAL A 151 18.48 12.54 10.59
CA VAL A 151 18.87 11.14 10.41
C VAL A 151 20.33 11.02 9.97
N LYS A 152 20.76 11.83 9.00
CA LYS A 152 22.16 11.89 8.57
C LYS A 152 23.11 12.16 9.73
N HIS A 153 22.80 13.14 10.57
CA HIS A 153 23.63 13.50 11.72
C HIS A 153 23.65 12.40 12.78
N LEU A 154 22.48 11.87 13.18
CA LEU A 154 22.39 10.82 14.20
C LEU A 154 23.09 9.53 13.77
N LEU A 155 22.93 9.09 12.52
CA LEU A 155 23.61 7.89 12.02
C LEU A 155 25.13 8.06 12.01
N SER A 156 25.63 9.28 11.71
CA SER A 156 27.07 9.55 11.79
C SER A 156 27.63 9.41 13.21
N ILE A 157 26.83 9.78 14.22
CA ILE A 157 27.17 9.62 15.63
C ILE A 157 27.12 8.16 16.05
N TRP A 158 26.04 7.46 15.71
CA TRP A 158 25.79 6.09 16.14
C TRP A 158 26.76 5.07 15.56
N ARG A 159 27.43 5.40 14.45
CA ARG A 159 28.50 4.56 13.88
C ARG A 159 29.76 4.52 14.73
N SER A 160 30.00 5.53 15.56
CA SER A 160 31.17 5.52 16.44
C SER A 160 30.94 4.48 17.55
N PRO A 161 31.86 3.52 17.78
CA PRO A 161 31.72 2.50 18.83
C PRO A 161 31.51 3.10 20.22
N GLU A 162 32.10 4.28 20.48
CA GLU A 162 31.97 5.04 21.73
C GLU A 162 30.55 5.58 21.99
N ASN A 163 29.67 5.54 20.98
CA ASN A 163 28.32 6.13 21.01
C ASN A 163 27.19 5.11 20.80
N GLN A 164 27.48 3.80 20.91
CA GLN A 164 26.45 2.77 20.74
C GLN A 164 25.34 2.86 21.79
N ASP A 165 25.67 3.27 23.01
CA ASP A 165 24.72 3.53 24.10
C ASP A 165 23.61 4.53 23.69
N LEU A 166 23.97 5.55 22.91
CA LEU A 166 23.02 6.58 22.45
C LEU A 166 21.97 6.06 21.47
N LEU A 167 22.30 5.01 20.72
CA LEU A 167 21.36 4.40 19.79
C LEU A 167 20.36 3.50 20.50
N GLU A 168 20.82 2.73 21.50
CA GLU A 168 19.97 1.87 22.32
C GLU A 168 18.84 2.64 23.02
N ASP A 169 19.09 3.92 23.29
CA ASP A 169 18.19 4.85 23.93
C ASP A 169 17.14 5.47 23.00
N CYS A 170 17.33 5.40 21.69
CA CYS A 170 16.51 6.08 20.68
C CYS A 170 16.08 5.21 19.48
N PRO A 171 15.67 3.93 19.67
CA PRO A 171 15.35 3.04 18.55
C PRO A 171 14.18 3.55 17.69
N ASN A 172 13.24 4.28 18.30
CA ASN A 172 12.05 4.81 17.62
C ASN A 172 12.40 5.81 16.51
N THR A 173 13.49 6.57 16.64
CA THR A 173 13.92 7.51 15.60
C THR A 173 14.45 6.76 14.38
N LEU A 174 15.20 5.67 14.60
CA LEU A 174 15.66 4.80 13.50
C LEU A 174 14.49 4.02 12.88
N VAL A 175 13.52 3.56 13.67
CA VAL A 175 12.28 2.96 13.15
C VAL A 175 11.56 3.94 12.23
N LYS A 176 11.35 5.19 12.66
CA LYS A 176 10.73 6.23 11.82
C LYS A 176 11.54 6.50 10.55
N ALA A 177 12.88 6.47 10.60
CA ALA A 177 13.72 6.62 9.41
C ALA A 177 13.55 5.45 8.43
N LEU A 178 13.57 4.21 8.93
CA LEU A 178 13.39 2.98 8.14
C LEU A 178 12.00 2.90 7.49
N THR A 179 10.98 3.46 8.14
CA THR A 179 9.61 3.45 7.66
C THR A 179 9.19 4.74 6.96
N TYR A 180 10.10 5.73 6.87
CA TYR A 180 9.84 7.04 6.27
C TYR A 180 9.48 6.94 4.79
N GLY A 181 8.63 7.87 4.35
CA GLY A 181 8.23 8.01 2.95
C GLY A 181 6.83 8.60 2.89
N PRO A 182 6.71 9.94 2.90
CA PRO A 182 5.44 10.64 2.91
C PRO A 182 4.65 10.42 1.61
N ILE A 183 3.32 10.49 1.70
CA ILE A 183 2.44 10.36 0.54
C ILE A 183 2.18 11.75 -0.03
N TYR A 184 2.85 12.05 -1.13
CA TYR A 184 2.69 13.32 -1.82
C TYR A 184 1.36 13.42 -2.57
N ARG A 185 0.83 14.65 -2.64
CA ARG A 185 -0.33 14.96 -3.49
C ARG A 185 0.05 14.83 -4.97
N LYS A 186 -0.96 14.68 -5.84
CA LYS A 186 -0.76 14.41 -7.26
C LYS A 186 0.05 15.49 -7.98
N ASP A 187 -0.17 16.76 -7.63
CA ASP A 187 0.58 17.91 -8.12
C ASP A 187 2.06 17.86 -7.72
N GLN A 188 2.34 17.61 -6.43
CA GLN A 188 3.70 17.43 -5.93
C GLN A 188 4.39 16.25 -6.60
N LYS A 189 3.67 15.13 -6.77
CA LYS A 189 4.18 13.95 -7.47
C LYS A 189 4.59 14.27 -8.90
N SER A 190 3.76 14.98 -9.66
CA SER A 190 4.11 15.36 -11.04
C SER A 190 5.35 16.25 -11.12
N VAL A 191 5.54 17.15 -10.15
CA VAL A 191 6.78 17.95 -10.04
C VAL A 191 7.98 17.05 -9.78
N PHE A 192 7.89 16.15 -8.81
CA PHE A 192 9.00 15.25 -8.46
C PHE A 192 9.35 14.25 -9.57
N ASP A 193 8.35 13.68 -10.25
CA ASP A 193 8.57 12.80 -11.40
C ASP A 193 9.29 13.54 -12.53
N THR A 194 8.94 14.83 -12.74
CA THR A 194 9.61 15.70 -13.71
C THR A 194 11.05 16.01 -13.28
N GLU A 195 11.29 16.37 -12.01
CA GLU A 195 12.63 16.59 -11.48
C GLU A 195 13.51 15.34 -11.59
N ALA A 196 12.98 14.17 -11.25
CA ALA A 196 13.69 12.90 -11.34
C ALA A 196 14.05 12.57 -12.79
N PHE A 197 13.12 12.78 -13.72
CA PHE A 197 13.39 12.63 -15.16
C PHE A 197 14.48 13.59 -15.63
N VAL A 198 14.41 14.87 -15.28
CA VAL A 198 15.43 15.86 -15.65
C VAL A 198 16.79 15.49 -15.06
N ALA A 199 16.84 15.06 -13.79
CA ALA A 199 18.05 14.56 -13.15
C ALA A 199 18.63 13.32 -13.85
N SER A 200 17.78 12.42 -14.36
CA SER A 200 18.22 11.21 -15.08
C SER A 200 18.96 11.49 -16.40
N GLN A 201 18.77 12.69 -16.98
CA GLN A 201 19.51 13.12 -18.18
C GLN A 201 20.98 13.51 -17.88
N GLY A 202 21.38 13.48 -16.61
CA GLY A 202 22.76 13.70 -16.15
C GLY A 202 23.19 15.17 -16.14
N ASN A 203 24.47 15.41 -15.83
CA ASN A 203 25.02 16.77 -15.65
C ASN A 203 25.17 17.58 -16.95
N THR A 204 24.69 17.06 -18.08
CA THR A 204 24.69 17.75 -19.39
C THR A 204 23.72 18.93 -19.42
N LEU A 205 22.67 18.91 -18.58
CA LEU A 205 21.75 20.03 -18.39
C LEU A 205 22.21 20.91 -17.23
N ALA A 206 22.46 22.20 -17.50
CA ALA A 206 22.86 23.18 -16.48
C ALA A 206 21.87 23.27 -15.29
N VAL A 207 20.59 22.96 -15.53
CA VAL A 207 19.55 22.87 -14.50
C VAL A 207 19.89 21.85 -13.41
N ASN A 208 20.55 20.73 -13.75
CA ASN A 208 20.90 19.68 -12.77
C ASN A 208 22.04 20.11 -11.82
N GLN A 209 22.79 21.16 -12.16
CA GLN A 209 23.77 21.78 -11.26
C GLN A 209 23.13 22.83 -10.32
N LEU A 210 21.99 23.41 -10.73
CA LEU A 210 21.30 24.48 -10.01
C LEU A 210 20.15 23.98 -9.13
N LEU A 211 19.45 22.93 -9.55
CA LEU A 211 18.33 22.32 -8.83
C LEU A 211 18.77 20.99 -8.20
N LYS A 212 19.06 20.99 -6.89
CA LYS A 212 19.11 19.74 -6.13
C LYS A 212 17.67 19.24 -5.96
N SER A 213 17.34 18.10 -6.56
CA SER A 213 15.98 17.55 -6.48
C SER A 213 15.59 17.27 -5.04
N GLU A 214 14.49 17.88 -4.60
CA GLU A 214 14.06 17.83 -3.20
C GLU A 214 13.52 16.45 -2.83
N HIS A 215 12.93 15.74 -3.79
CA HIS A 215 12.46 14.37 -3.64
C HIS A 215 13.59 13.38 -3.28
N LYS A 216 14.81 13.61 -3.78
CA LYS A 216 15.96 12.75 -3.45
C LYS A 216 16.21 12.74 -1.94
N LEU A 217 16.06 13.88 -1.26
CA LEU A 217 16.34 14.00 0.17
C LEU A 217 15.37 13.21 1.04
N ASP A 218 14.11 13.07 0.63
CA ASP A 218 13.11 12.31 1.38
C ASP A 218 13.22 10.81 1.14
N ALA A 219 13.55 10.41 -0.10
CA ALA A 219 13.92 9.03 -0.38
C ALA A 219 15.20 8.64 0.41
N GLU A 220 16.15 9.57 0.53
CA GLU A 220 17.43 9.37 1.20
C GLU A 220 17.29 9.08 2.71
N VAL A 221 16.26 9.60 3.39
CA VAL A 221 15.99 9.26 4.81
C VAL A 221 15.94 7.75 5.01
N ARG A 222 15.10 7.09 4.20
CA ARG A 222 14.89 5.64 4.28
C ARG A 222 16.14 4.90 3.83
N ILE A 223 16.78 5.34 2.74
CA ILE A 223 17.98 4.70 2.21
C ILE A 223 19.13 4.77 3.22
N ARG A 224 19.30 5.89 3.94
CA ARG A 224 20.29 6.02 5.03
C ARG A 224 19.99 5.06 6.17
N GLY A 225 18.73 4.94 6.58
CA GLY A 225 18.30 3.95 7.57
C GLY A 225 18.62 2.51 7.14
N ILE A 226 18.29 2.16 5.89
CA ILE A 226 18.59 0.84 5.28
C ILE A 226 20.10 0.60 5.26
N THR A 227 20.87 1.57 4.76
CA THR A 227 22.33 1.51 4.66
C THR A 227 22.96 1.26 6.03
N PHE A 228 22.44 1.91 7.07
CA PHE A 228 22.89 1.69 8.43
C PHE A 228 22.63 0.25 8.92
N ILE A 229 21.41 -0.27 8.74
CA ILE A 229 21.08 -1.62 9.27
C ILE A 229 21.79 -2.76 8.52
N VAL A 230 22.13 -2.60 7.24
CA VAL A 230 22.87 -3.64 6.48
C VAL A 230 24.37 -3.69 6.83
N GLN A 231 24.88 -2.65 7.51
CA GLN A 231 26.24 -2.54 8.00
C GLN A 231 26.41 -3.04 9.45
N LEU A 232 25.32 -3.39 10.15
CA LEU A 232 25.38 -3.83 11.54
C LEU A 232 26.14 -5.14 11.69
N ASN A 233 27.02 -5.20 12.68
CA ASN A 233 27.95 -6.28 12.93
C ASN A 233 27.37 -7.32 13.91
N PRO A 234 27.27 -8.62 13.52
CA PRO A 234 26.77 -9.68 14.40
C PRO A 234 27.58 -9.89 15.69
N ALA A 235 28.84 -9.44 15.75
CA ALA A 235 29.64 -9.57 16.95
C ALA A 235 29.31 -8.51 18.03
N ILE A 236 28.65 -7.41 17.64
CA ILE A 236 28.47 -6.22 18.48
C ILE A 236 26.99 -5.84 18.61
N ASP A 237 26.23 -5.90 17.52
CA ASP A 237 24.93 -5.23 17.39
C ASP A 237 23.72 -6.14 17.66
N CYS A 238 23.90 -7.31 18.28
CA CYS A 238 22.82 -8.26 18.56
C CYS A 238 21.71 -7.67 19.46
N ASP A 239 22.09 -7.00 20.55
CA ASP A 239 21.15 -6.42 21.50
C ASP A 239 20.38 -5.25 20.88
N LEU A 240 21.08 -4.42 20.11
CA LEU A 240 20.49 -3.36 19.31
C LEU A 240 19.47 -3.92 18.30
N ALA A 241 19.84 -4.96 17.56
CA ALA A 241 18.97 -5.58 16.57
C ALA A 241 17.70 -6.16 17.21
N ALA A 242 17.81 -6.77 18.40
CA ALA A 242 16.66 -7.23 19.16
C ALA A 242 15.75 -6.08 19.60
N LYS A 243 16.31 -4.96 20.10
CA LYS A 243 15.55 -3.74 20.46
C LYS A 243 14.85 -3.13 19.24
N LEU A 244 15.55 -3.00 18.12
CA LEU A 244 14.99 -2.49 16.87
C LEU A 244 13.89 -3.39 16.30
N CYS A 245 14.09 -4.70 16.32
CA CYS A 245 13.08 -5.67 15.88
C CYS A 245 11.79 -5.53 16.73
N ASN A 246 11.92 -5.45 18.05
CA ASN A 246 10.77 -5.24 18.94
C ASN A 246 10.07 -3.89 18.70
N ALA A 247 10.82 -2.81 18.46
CA ALA A 247 10.26 -1.50 18.14
C ALA A 247 9.54 -1.49 16.79
N LEU A 248 10.07 -2.18 15.77
CA LEU A 248 9.44 -2.39 14.47
C LEU A 248 8.13 -3.17 14.59
N LEU A 249 8.12 -4.26 15.38
CA LEU A 249 6.91 -5.04 15.65
C LEU A 249 5.85 -4.24 16.41
N ALA A 250 6.26 -3.41 17.37
CA ALA A 250 5.35 -2.50 18.08
C ALA A 250 4.72 -1.49 17.11
N HIS A 251 5.52 -0.96 16.18
CA HIS A 251 5.03 -0.04 15.16
C HIS A 251 4.08 -0.71 14.14
N ASP A 252 4.34 -1.95 13.70
CA ASP A 252 3.41 -2.70 12.87
C ASP A 252 2.04 -2.91 13.56
N LYS A 253 2.07 -3.23 14.87
CA LYS A 253 0.85 -3.39 15.69
C LYS A 253 0.08 -2.08 15.83
N GLU A 254 0.78 -0.97 16.06
CA GLU A 254 0.17 0.36 16.11
C GLU A 254 -0.55 0.68 14.79
N VAL A 255 0.13 0.51 13.66
CA VAL A 255 -0.41 0.74 12.32
C VAL A 255 -1.62 -0.16 12.04
N SER A 256 -1.55 -1.42 12.46
CA SER A 256 -2.63 -2.41 12.27
C SER A 256 -3.84 -2.16 13.19
N SER A 257 -3.64 -1.53 14.35
CA SER A 257 -4.72 -1.17 15.29
C SER A 257 -5.68 -0.13 14.71
N VAL A 258 -5.17 0.78 13.86
CA VAL A 258 -5.96 1.84 13.23
C VAL A 258 -6.87 1.27 12.14
N ARG A 259 -6.38 0.30 11.34
CA ARG A 259 -7.14 -0.37 10.28
C ARG A 259 -6.71 -1.83 10.08
N LYS A 260 -7.52 -2.78 10.57
CA LYS A 260 -7.28 -4.22 10.37
C LYS A 260 -7.31 -4.68 8.91
N ARG A 261 -8.03 -3.98 8.03
CA ARG A 261 -8.08 -4.29 6.58
C ARG A 261 -7.63 -3.07 5.80
N TYR A 262 -6.68 -3.28 4.91
CA TYR A 262 -6.07 -2.23 4.11
C TYR A 262 -5.93 -2.66 2.64
N PHE A 263 -5.88 -1.68 1.73
CA PHE A 263 -5.84 -1.90 0.29
C PHE A 263 -4.40 -1.88 -0.23
N GLY A 264 -4.18 -2.50 -1.39
CA GLY A 264 -2.91 -2.44 -2.12
C GLY A 264 -2.46 -0.99 -2.32
N ASN A 265 -1.15 -0.76 -2.19
CA ASN A 265 -0.50 0.55 -2.26
C ASN A 265 -1.05 1.68 -1.35
N SER A 266 -1.89 1.38 -0.37
CA SER A 266 -2.31 2.34 0.67
C SER A 266 -1.17 2.70 1.63
N ALA A 267 -1.31 3.77 2.41
CA ALA A 267 -0.33 4.19 3.42
C ALA A 267 0.03 3.06 4.39
N VAL A 268 -0.99 2.39 4.93
CA VAL A 268 -0.84 1.23 5.82
C VAL A 268 -0.09 0.10 5.13
N HIS A 269 -0.41 -0.20 3.87
CA HIS A 269 0.27 -1.25 3.11
C HIS A 269 1.77 -0.97 2.93
N ARG A 270 2.11 0.23 2.47
CA ARG A 270 3.51 0.64 2.25
C ARG A 270 4.30 0.63 3.55
N MET A 271 3.69 1.14 4.63
CA MET A 271 4.26 1.14 5.97
C MET A 271 4.60 -0.28 6.44
N LYS A 272 3.66 -1.23 6.35
CA LYS A 272 3.91 -2.64 6.72
C LYS A 272 5.02 -3.27 5.87
N ASN A 273 5.07 -3.00 4.56
CA ASN A 273 6.16 -3.51 3.72
C ASN A 273 7.52 -3.00 4.22
N ARG A 274 7.66 -1.69 4.48
CA ARG A 274 8.91 -1.10 4.99
C ARG A 274 9.34 -1.71 6.32
N VAL A 275 8.38 -1.92 7.24
CA VAL A 275 8.65 -2.59 8.53
C VAL A 275 9.20 -3.99 8.32
N TRP A 276 8.50 -4.82 7.54
CA TRP A 276 8.89 -6.22 7.35
C TRP A 276 10.16 -6.38 6.50
N GLN A 277 10.44 -5.47 5.57
CA GLN A 277 11.73 -5.39 4.87
C GLN A 277 12.88 -5.11 5.86
N ALA A 278 12.71 -4.16 6.79
CA ALA A 278 13.71 -3.87 7.81
C ALA A 278 13.93 -5.05 8.78
N ILE A 279 12.85 -5.71 9.25
CA ILE A 279 12.95 -6.92 10.09
C ILE A 279 13.72 -8.03 9.36
N LEU A 280 13.44 -8.24 8.07
CA LEU A 280 14.10 -9.25 7.25
C LEU A 280 15.61 -8.99 7.09
N CYS A 281 16.04 -7.73 7.10
CA CYS A 281 17.46 -7.36 7.16
C CYS A 281 18.08 -7.67 8.53
N LEU A 282 17.38 -7.43 9.65
CA LEU A 282 17.95 -7.60 11.00
C LEU A 282 18.08 -9.06 11.45
N GLN A 283 17.42 -10.01 10.77
CA GLN A 283 17.27 -11.39 11.26
C GLN A 283 18.58 -12.15 11.52
N TYR A 284 19.68 -11.80 10.86
CA TYR A 284 20.99 -12.47 11.03
C TYR A 284 21.72 -12.03 12.30
N LEU A 285 21.21 -11.01 12.98
CA LEU A 285 21.72 -10.50 14.25
C LEU A 285 20.94 -11.05 15.45
N LEU A 286 19.75 -11.61 15.24
CA LEU A 286 18.90 -12.09 16.32
C LEU A 286 19.42 -13.38 16.94
N ASP A 287 19.28 -13.54 18.26
CA ASP A 287 19.48 -14.80 18.94
C ASP A 287 18.27 -15.73 18.78
N GLU A 288 18.43 -17.02 19.13
CA GLU A 288 17.38 -18.02 18.94
C GLU A 288 16.09 -17.69 19.72
N LYS A 289 16.23 -17.11 20.92
CA LYS A 289 15.10 -16.73 21.77
C LYS A 289 14.27 -15.61 21.12
N THR A 290 14.92 -14.55 20.67
CA THR A 290 14.23 -13.43 20.00
C THR A 290 13.66 -13.86 18.66
N ALA A 291 14.40 -14.70 17.91
CA ALA A 291 13.90 -15.32 16.68
C ALA A 291 12.64 -16.16 16.92
N GLY A 292 12.57 -16.94 18.00
CA GLY A 292 11.38 -17.71 18.38
C GLY A 292 10.16 -16.82 18.62
N ASN A 293 10.32 -15.72 19.35
CA ASN A 293 9.23 -14.75 19.60
C ASN A 293 8.77 -14.05 18.31
N LEU A 294 9.71 -13.69 17.43
CA LEU A 294 9.41 -13.11 16.12
C LEU A 294 8.63 -14.13 15.26
N LEU A 295 9.05 -15.40 15.25
CA LEU A 295 8.40 -16.47 14.50
C LEU A 295 6.96 -16.71 14.98
N GLU A 296 6.73 -16.71 16.30
CA GLU A 296 5.36 -16.82 16.86
C GLU A 296 4.48 -15.64 16.43
N THR A 297 5.04 -14.43 16.38
CA THR A 297 4.34 -13.24 15.87
C THR A 297 3.97 -13.42 14.40
N VAL A 298 4.91 -13.85 13.55
CA VAL A 298 4.66 -14.12 12.13
C VAL A 298 3.56 -15.17 11.93
N TYR A 299 3.60 -16.26 12.70
CA TYR A 299 2.56 -17.31 12.62
C TYR A 299 1.18 -16.79 13.02
N THR A 300 1.13 -15.92 14.03
CA THR A 300 -0.10 -15.29 14.48
C THR A 300 -0.65 -14.35 13.41
N ASP A 301 0.18 -13.50 12.83
CA ASP A 301 -0.23 -12.53 11.80
C ASP A 301 -0.70 -13.23 10.51
N LEU A 302 -0.02 -14.31 10.10
CA LEU A 302 -0.44 -15.13 8.96
C LEU A 302 -1.73 -15.90 9.25
N ALA A 303 -1.96 -16.35 10.49
CA ALA A 303 -3.19 -17.06 10.85
C ALA A 303 -4.39 -16.11 10.94
N ASP A 304 -4.23 -14.98 11.64
CA ASP A 304 -5.32 -14.11 12.08
C ASP A 304 -5.71 -13.09 11.02
N GLU A 305 -4.76 -12.62 10.21
CA GLU A 305 -4.99 -11.52 9.26
C GLU A 305 -4.91 -11.98 7.80
N SER A 306 -5.77 -11.43 6.95
CA SER A 306 -5.66 -11.58 5.50
C SER A 306 -4.76 -10.49 4.93
N GLN A 307 -3.45 -10.70 5.01
CA GLN A 307 -2.44 -9.75 4.54
C GLN A 307 -2.47 -9.57 3.01
N GLN A 308 -2.03 -8.39 2.54
CA GLN A 308 -1.78 -8.17 1.11
C GLN A 308 -0.63 -9.07 0.62
N PRO A 309 -0.60 -9.47 -0.67
CA PRO A 309 0.38 -10.42 -1.18
C PRO A 309 1.85 -10.07 -0.86
N SER A 310 2.26 -8.81 -1.01
CA SER A 310 3.66 -8.41 -0.75
C SER A 310 4.06 -8.56 0.72
N VAL A 311 3.21 -8.11 1.66
CA VAL A 311 3.43 -8.25 3.11
C VAL A 311 3.41 -9.72 3.51
N ARG A 312 2.47 -10.50 2.96
CA ARG A 312 2.39 -11.95 3.17
C ARG A 312 3.67 -12.65 2.73
N THR A 313 4.21 -12.33 1.56
CA THR A 313 5.46 -12.89 1.06
C THR A 313 6.64 -12.52 1.97
N LEU A 314 6.74 -11.28 2.46
CA LEU A 314 7.78 -10.88 3.43
C LEU A 314 7.69 -11.66 4.75
N LEU A 315 6.49 -11.87 5.28
CA LEU A 315 6.24 -12.69 6.47
C LEU A 315 6.69 -14.14 6.23
N GLU A 316 6.26 -14.75 5.12
CA GLU A 316 6.63 -16.12 4.74
C GLU A 316 8.15 -16.27 4.61
N ILE A 317 8.83 -15.35 3.91
CA ILE A 317 10.29 -15.34 3.77
C ILE A 317 10.97 -15.19 5.12
N THR A 318 10.51 -14.26 5.97
CA THR A 318 11.05 -14.07 7.32
C THR A 318 10.99 -15.36 8.12
N ALA A 319 9.83 -16.03 8.14
CA ALA A 319 9.70 -17.30 8.84
C ALA A 319 10.63 -18.38 8.27
N VAL A 320 10.69 -18.56 6.95
CA VAL A 320 11.55 -19.57 6.32
C VAL A 320 13.02 -19.33 6.67
N ARG A 321 13.48 -18.08 6.64
CA ARG A 321 14.86 -17.72 6.98
C ARG A 321 15.19 -18.01 8.45
N LEU A 322 14.30 -17.69 9.38
CA LEU A 322 14.47 -18.03 10.80
C LEU A 322 14.56 -19.55 11.00
N LEU A 323 13.73 -20.32 10.29
CA LEU A 323 13.74 -21.79 10.33
C LEU A 323 14.98 -22.42 9.67
N LEU A 324 15.56 -21.76 8.68
CA LEU A 324 16.85 -22.15 8.09
C LEU A 324 17.99 -21.92 9.09
N ARG A 325 17.99 -20.76 9.75
CA ARG A 325 19.04 -20.39 10.73
C ARG A 325 18.96 -21.18 12.04
N PHE A 326 17.75 -21.45 12.53
CA PHE A 326 17.51 -22.13 13.80
C PHE A 326 16.69 -23.42 13.58
N PRO A 327 17.33 -24.56 13.27
CA PRO A 327 16.62 -25.81 12.98
C PRO A 327 15.72 -26.32 14.10
N SER A 328 16.04 -26.00 15.36
CA SER A 328 15.23 -26.29 16.56
C SER A 328 13.81 -25.72 16.46
N LEU A 329 13.62 -24.58 15.79
CA LEU A 329 12.32 -23.92 15.66
C LEU A 329 11.39 -24.60 14.63
N ARG A 330 11.90 -25.50 13.78
CA ARG A 330 11.11 -26.20 12.74
C ARG A 330 9.98 -27.03 13.32
N VAL A 331 10.16 -27.56 14.53
CA VAL A 331 9.17 -28.39 15.24
C VAL A 331 7.84 -27.65 15.48
N ALA A 332 7.87 -26.31 15.52
CA ALA A 332 6.69 -25.48 15.76
C ALA A 332 5.85 -25.25 14.50
N LEU A 333 6.40 -25.50 13.29
CA LEU A 333 5.75 -25.14 12.03
C LEU A 333 4.45 -25.92 11.77
N ILE A 334 4.47 -27.25 11.89
CA ILE A 334 3.29 -28.10 11.68
C ILE A 334 2.20 -27.81 12.72
N PRO A 335 2.49 -27.73 14.04
CA PRO A 335 1.52 -27.28 15.03
C PRO A 335 0.90 -25.91 14.72
N ALA A 336 1.71 -24.95 14.27
CA ALA A 336 1.23 -23.63 13.88
C ALA A 336 0.29 -23.69 12.66
N MET A 337 0.61 -24.48 11.64
CA MET A 337 -0.27 -24.70 10.49
C MET A 337 -1.62 -25.31 10.90
N LYS A 338 -1.62 -26.31 11.81
CA LYS A 338 -2.84 -26.93 12.35
C LYS A 338 -3.68 -25.93 13.16
N LYS A 339 -3.03 -25.07 13.94
CA LYS A 339 -3.71 -23.98 14.66
C LYS A 339 -4.27 -22.92 13.70
N ALA A 340 -3.55 -22.61 12.63
CA ALA A 340 -3.98 -21.62 11.64
C ALA A 340 -5.17 -22.13 10.81
N SER A 341 -5.19 -23.43 10.49
CA SER A 341 -6.26 -24.04 9.71
C SER A 341 -7.62 -24.05 10.42
N SER A 342 -7.64 -24.19 11.75
CA SER A 342 -8.85 -24.13 12.56
C SER A 342 -9.39 -22.71 12.75
N LYS A 343 -8.51 -21.69 12.70
CA LYS A 343 -8.90 -20.28 12.72
C LYS A 343 -9.40 -19.79 11.36
N ARG A 344 -8.61 -20.00 10.30
CA ARG A 344 -8.87 -19.50 8.95
C ARG A 344 -8.24 -20.45 7.93
N THR A 345 -9.03 -21.33 7.34
CA THR A 345 -8.53 -22.36 6.40
C THR A 345 -7.69 -21.79 5.25
N GLY A 346 -7.97 -20.56 4.80
CA GLY A 346 -7.16 -19.90 3.76
C GLY A 346 -5.72 -19.53 4.17
N SER A 347 -5.41 -19.45 5.47
CA SER A 347 -4.04 -19.18 5.97
C SER A 347 -3.09 -20.34 5.69
N VAL A 348 -3.61 -21.56 5.53
CA VAL A 348 -2.83 -22.76 5.24
C VAL A 348 -1.94 -22.58 4.01
N CYS A 349 -2.37 -21.79 3.03
CA CYS A 349 -1.58 -21.48 1.83
C CYS A 349 -0.18 -20.95 2.18
N SER A 350 -0.08 -20.06 3.18
CA SER A 350 1.19 -19.48 3.61
C SER A 350 2.10 -20.49 4.28
N PHE A 351 1.54 -21.35 5.14
CA PHE A 351 2.32 -22.42 5.78
C PHE A 351 2.81 -23.46 4.77
N VAL A 352 2.00 -23.79 3.75
CA VAL A 352 2.42 -24.65 2.64
C VAL A 352 3.52 -23.98 1.82
N ALA A 353 3.40 -22.69 1.50
CA ALA A 353 4.44 -21.94 0.80
C ALA A 353 5.76 -21.95 1.60
N MET A 354 5.69 -21.75 2.91
CA MET A 354 6.87 -21.82 3.78
C MET A 354 7.53 -23.22 3.78
N LEU A 355 6.75 -24.30 3.82
CA LEU A 355 7.28 -25.67 3.72
C LEU A 355 8.01 -25.90 2.39
N VAL A 356 7.44 -25.38 1.29
CA VAL A 356 8.05 -25.44 -0.05
C VAL A 356 9.36 -24.66 -0.09
N HIS A 357 9.37 -23.40 0.37
CA HIS A 357 10.58 -22.57 0.36
C HIS A 357 11.66 -23.03 1.34
N LEU A 358 11.26 -23.66 2.45
CA LEU A 358 12.19 -24.34 3.33
C LEU A 358 12.82 -25.52 2.59
N SER A 359 12.00 -26.40 2.00
CA SER A 359 12.46 -27.55 1.20
C SER A 359 13.44 -27.15 0.10
N SER A 360 13.13 -26.12 -0.69
CA SER A 360 14.00 -25.64 -1.78
C SER A 360 15.34 -25.08 -1.31
N SER A 361 15.50 -24.81 -0.01
CA SER A 361 16.65 -24.15 0.59
C SER A 361 17.45 -25.07 1.53
N LEU A 362 16.98 -26.30 1.77
CA LEU A 362 17.67 -27.30 2.60
C LEU A 362 18.73 -28.05 1.82
N GLU A 363 19.78 -28.48 2.51
CA GLU A 363 20.75 -29.43 1.98
C GLU A 363 20.13 -30.81 1.76
N LEU A 364 20.68 -31.59 0.81
CA LEU A 364 20.18 -32.91 0.39
C LEU A 364 19.88 -33.87 1.56
N GLY A 365 20.77 -33.93 2.55
CA GLY A 365 20.61 -34.81 3.72
C GLY A 365 19.47 -34.41 4.64
N GLN A 366 19.08 -33.13 4.67
CA GLN A 366 17.96 -32.62 5.47
C GLN A 366 16.64 -32.63 4.69
N LEU A 367 16.70 -32.49 3.37
CA LEU A 367 15.54 -32.44 2.49
C LEU A 367 14.69 -33.70 2.58
N GLU A 368 15.30 -34.89 2.49
CA GLU A 368 14.53 -36.16 2.53
C GLU A 368 13.79 -36.33 3.86
N ALA A 369 14.46 -36.05 4.97
CA ALA A 369 13.86 -36.12 6.31
C ALA A 369 12.71 -35.11 6.46
N HIS A 370 12.89 -33.88 5.96
CA HIS A 370 11.86 -32.86 5.99
C HIS A 370 10.63 -33.26 5.17
N LEU A 371 10.80 -33.75 3.94
CA LEU A 371 9.70 -34.23 3.09
C LEU A 371 8.93 -35.37 3.74
N LEU A 372 9.62 -36.34 4.35
CA LEU A 372 8.98 -37.46 5.06
C LEU A 372 8.12 -36.99 6.24
N GLU A 373 8.50 -35.88 6.90
CA GLU A 373 7.75 -35.30 8.01
C GLU A 373 6.50 -34.54 7.55
N PHE A 374 6.61 -33.70 6.52
CA PHE A 374 5.49 -32.79 6.15
C PHE A 374 4.55 -33.33 5.07
N LEU A 375 5.00 -34.21 4.17
CA LEU A 375 4.11 -34.77 3.12
C LEU A 375 2.86 -35.45 3.70
N PRO A 376 2.92 -36.24 4.79
CA PRO A 376 1.72 -36.81 5.42
C PRO A 376 0.71 -35.74 5.85
N GLU A 377 1.19 -34.61 6.36
CA GLU A 377 0.37 -33.49 6.83
C GLU A 377 -0.22 -32.68 5.66
N LEU A 378 0.45 -32.68 4.50
CA LEU A 378 0.02 -31.98 3.29
C LEU A 378 -1.04 -32.74 2.49
N LEU A 379 -0.98 -34.07 2.47
CA LEU A 379 -1.86 -34.92 1.66
C LEU A 379 -3.36 -34.62 1.85
N PRO A 380 -3.90 -34.46 3.07
CA PRO A 380 -5.31 -34.11 3.25
C PRO A 380 -5.71 -32.80 2.58
N TRP A 381 -4.80 -31.83 2.50
CA TRP A 381 -5.05 -30.53 1.87
C TRP A 381 -5.14 -30.63 0.35
N SER A 382 -4.41 -31.56 -0.27
CA SER A 382 -4.42 -31.77 -1.72
C SER A 382 -5.77 -32.23 -2.29
N MET A 383 -6.66 -32.72 -1.41
CA MET A 383 -8.03 -33.13 -1.72
C MET A 383 -9.08 -32.34 -0.91
N GLY A 384 -8.66 -31.27 -0.22
CA GLY A 384 -9.53 -30.48 0.65
C GLY A 384 -10.62 -29.70 -0.09
N GLN A 385 -11.68 -29.31 0.63
CA GLN A 385 -12.78 -28.51 0.07
C GLN A 385 -12.36 -27.07 -0.26
N HIS A 386 -11.43 -26.50 0.51
CA HIS A 386 -10.99 -25.12 0.33
C HIS A 386 -10.06 -24.99 -0.89
N PHE A 387 -10.54 -24.30 -1.93
CA PHE A 387 -9.89 -24.23 -3.24
C PHE A 387 -8.41 -23.80 -3.19
N ASN A 388 -8.07 -22.64 -2.62
CA ASN A 388 -6.67 -22.15 -2.65
C ASN A 388 -5.70 -23.07 -1.89
N ALA A 389 -6.03 -23.46 -0.66
CA ALA A 389 -5.25 -24.41 0.14
C ALA A 389 -5.00 -25.72 -0.63
N ARG A 390 -6.02 -26.21 -1.37
CA ARG A 390 -5.87 -27.37 -2.23
C ARG A 390 -4.86 -27.16 -3.36
N VAL A 391 -4.96 -26.04 -4.08
CA VAL A 391 -4.02 -25.73 -5.18
C VAL A 391 -2.58 -25.59 -4.65
N TYR A 392 -2.38 -24.88 -3.53
CA TYR A 392 -1.05 -24.77 -2.90
C TYR A 392 -0.49 -26.12 -2.48
N ALA A 393 -1.31 -27.00 -1.90
CA ALA A 393 -0.89 -28.34 -1.54
C ALA A 393 -0.51 -29.19 -2.76
N GLN A 394 -1.23 -29.04 -3.88
CA GLN A 394 -0.90 -29.72 -5.12
C GLN A 394 0.40 -29.20 -5.76
N VAL A 395 0.64 -27.88 -5.72
CA VAL A 395 1.93 -27.27 -6.11
C VAL A 395 3.07 -27.85 -5.28
N ALA A 396 2.91 -27.92 -3.97
CA ALA A 396 3.92 -28.48 -3.07
C ALA A 396 4.19 -29.97 -3.35
N LEU A 397 3.17 -30.77 -3.66
CA LEU A 397 3.35 -32.17 -4.07
C LEU A 397 4.06 -32.30 -5.42
N HIS A 398 3.77 -31.41 -6.38
CA HIS A 398 4.44 -31.40 -7.68
C HIS A 398 5.94 -31.08 -7.53
N LEU A 399 6.28 -30.06 -6.74
CA LEU A 399 7.67 -29.72 -6.44
C LEU A 399 8.39 -30.83 -5.66
N ALA A 400 7.72 -31.47 -4.70
CA ALA A 400 8.26 -32.62 -3.98
C ALA A 400 8.56 -33.81 -4.91
N ALA A 401 7.70 -34.08 -5.90
CA ALA A 401 7.94 -35.11 -6.92
C ALA A 401 9.16 -34.77 -7.79
N GLN A 402 9.29 -33.51 -8.22
CA GLN A 402 10.43 -33.02 -8.98
C GLN A 402 11.74 -33.16 -8.19
N TRP A 403 11.78 -32.68 -6.95
CA TRP A 403 12.97 -32.80 -6.10
C TRP A 403 13.31 -34.26 -5.77
N SER A 404 12.31 -35.10 -5.49
CA SER A 404 12.51 -36.53 -5.24
C SER A 404 13.16 -37.23 -6.44
N THR A 405 12.79 -36.83 -7.66
CA THR A 405 13.38 -37.36 -8.90
C THR A 405 14.76 -36.75 -9.17
N GLN A 406 14.91 -35.43 -9.07
CA GLN A 406 16.15 -34.70 -9.35
C GLN A 406 17.29 -35.07 -8.40
N HIS A 407 16.97 -35.37 -7.13
CA HIS A 407 17.93 -35.62 -6.08
C HIS A 407 17.96 -37.08 -5.60
N GLU A 408 17.26 -37.98 -6.29
CA GLU A 408 17.23 -39.42 -5.99
C GLU A 408 16.85 -39.74 -4.53
N LEU A 409 15.81 -39.09 -4.01
CA LEU A 409 15.36 -39.25 -2.62
C LEU A 409 14.60 -40.58 -2.44
N GLY A 410 15.35 -41.66 -2.21
CA GLY A 410 14.88 -43.04 -2.26
C GLY A 410 13.66 -43.35 -1.37
N LYS A 411 13.66 -42.92 -0.10
CA LYS A 411 12.57 -43.21 0.85
C LYS A 411 11.30 -42.46 0.49
N VAL A 412 11.43 -41.19 0.12
CA VAL A 412 10.30 -40.34 -0.30
C VAL A 412 9.71 -40.91 -1.60
N ARG A 413 10.56 -41.28 -2.55
CA ARG A 413 10.13 -41.88 -3.81
C ARG A 413 9.36 -43.16 -3.56
N GLU A 414 9.91 -44.11 -2.80
CA GLU A 414 9.25 -45.38 -2.50
C GLU A 414 7.88 -45.20 -1.83
N MET A 415 7.79 -44.29 -0.85
CA MET A 415 6.56 -44.07 -0.08
C MET A 415 5.47 -43.32 -0.86
N TYR A 416 5.84 -42.32 -1.65
CA TYR A 416 4.89 -41.40 -2.29
C TYR A 416 4.78 -41.56 -3.81
N HIS A 417 5.47 -42.53 -4.42
CA HIS A 417 5.42 -42.76 -5.87
C HIS A 417 4.00 -42.82 -6.46
N PRO A 418 3.01 -43.53 -5.86
CA PRO A 418 1.65 -43.57 -6.41
C PRO A 418 0.97 -42.20 -6.40
N VAL A 419 1.26 -41.36 -5.40
CA VAL A 419 0.73 -39.99 -5.31
C VAL A 419 1.34 -39.12 -6.40
N PHE A 420 2.66 -39.17 -6.57
CA PHE A 420 3.35 -38.39 -7.60
C PHE A 420 2.87 -38.76 -9.01
N LEU A 421 2.73 -40.05 -9.31
CA LEU A 421 2.15 -40.52 -10.58
C LEU A 421 0.72 -40.05 -10.81
N SER A 422 -0.07 -39.90 -9.74
CA SER A 422 -1.46 -39.43 -9.85
C SER A 422 -1.53 -37.94 -10.20
N ILE A 423 -0.53 -37.15 -9.84
CA ILE A 423 -0.43 -35.72 -10.14
C ILE A 423 0.08 -35.48 -11.57
N GLU A 424 1.00 -36.33 -12.06
CA GLU A 424 1.55 -36.25 -13.41
C GLU A 424 0.55 -36.67 -14.50
N ARG A 425 -0.45 -37.49 -14.15
CA ARG A 425 -1.55 -37.82 -15.06
C ARG A 425 -2.47 -36.60 -15.18
N ASP A 426 -2.17 -35.75 -16.16
CA ASP A 426 -2.80 -34.46 -16.44
C ASP A 426 -4.32 -34.59 -16.70
N ILE A 427 -5.15 -34.50 -15.64
CA ILE A 427 -6.61 -34.62 -15.70
C ILE A 427 -7.26 -33.21 -15.67
N GLY A 428 -7.33 -32.57 -16.84
CA GLY A 428 -8.30 -31.48 -17.14
C GLY A 428 -7.98 -30.07 -16.63
N ASN A 429 -9.01 -29.20 -16.51
CA ASN A 429 -8.91 -27.75 -16.22
C ASN A 429 -8.21 -27.38 -14.89
N TRP A 430 -7.97 -28.34 -14.00
CA TRP A 430 -7.35 -28.15 -12.70
C TRP A 430 -5.85 -27.85 -12.80
N SER A 431 -5.18 -28.39 -13.82
CA SER A 431 -3.75 -28.18 -14.06
C SER A 431 -3.39 -26.71 -14.29
N LYS A 432 -4.31 -25.90 -14.83
CA LYS A 432 -4.05 -24.47 -15.13
C LYS A 432 -3.72 -23.62 -13.90
N ASN A 433 -4.41 -23.81 -12.77
CA ASN A 433 -4.18 -22.99 -11.57
C ASN A 433 -2.93 -23.43 -10.80
N VAL A 434 -2.63 -24.73 -10.81
CA VAL A 434 -1.37 -25.27 -10.29
C VAL A 434 -0.22 -24.74 -11.14
N GLN A 435 -0.35 -24.80 -12.47
CA GLN A 435 0.67 -24.31 -13.41
C GLN A 435 0.90 -22.80 -13.24
N LYS A 436 -0.14 -21.98 -13.08
CA LYS A 436 0.01 -20.55 -12.79
C LYS A 436 0.87 -20.26 -11.56
N LEU A 437 0.70 -21.04 -10.49
CA LEU A 437 1.53 -20.90 -9.29
C LEU A 437 2.94 -21.44 -9.53
N LEU A 438 3.12 -22.57 -10.22
CA LEU A 438 4.44 -23.09 -10.59
C LEU A 438 5.23 -22.16 -11.51
N ASP A 439 4.53 -21.38 -12.35
CA ASP A 439 5.14 -20.40 -13.26
C ASP A 439 5.43 -19.06 -12.57
N ASP A 440 4.77 -18.76 -11.45
CA ASP A 440 4.97 -17.55 -10.66
C ASP A 440 6.40 -17.48 -10.11
N PHE A 441 6.99 -16.28 -10.13
CA PHE A 441 8.38 -16.08 -9.70
C PHE A 441 8.65 -16.67 -8.31
N TYR A 442 7.66 -16.59 -7.41
CA TYR A 442 7.81 -16.98 -6.03
C TYR A 442 8.08 -18.48 -5.91
N PHE A 443 7.31 -19.34 -6.58
CA PHE A 443 7.53 -20.79 -6.54
C PHE A 443 8.55 -21.29 -7.56
N ARG A 444 8.71 -20.58 -8.69
CA ARG A 444 9.55 -21.02 -9.80
C ARG A 444 11.04 -20.78 -9.57
N VAL A 445 11.40 -19.58 -9.13
CA VAL A 445 12.81 -19.12 -9.14
C VAL A 445 13.27 -18.57 -7.78
N PHE A 446 12.36 -18.01 -6.98
CA PHE A 446 12.75 -17.45 -5.69
C PHE A 446 13.25 -18.55 -4.73
N ASN A 447 14.26 -18.18 -3.95
CA ASN A 447 14.93 -19.09 -3.01
C ASN A 447 15.36 -18.30 -1.79
N ALA A 448 14.83 -18.66 -0.62
CA ALA A 448 15.05 -17.91 0.61
C ALA A 448 16.51 -17.95 1.10
N ALA A 449 17.29 -18.99 0.76
CA ALA A 449 18.72 -19.02 1.09
C ALA A 449 19.54 -18.07 0.20
N LYS A 450 19.31 -18.11 -1.11
CA LYS A 450 20.10 -17.38 -2.13
C LYS A 450 19.72 -15.91 -2.29
N HIS A 451 18.43 -15.61 -2.30
CA HIS A 451 17.89 -14.28 -2.59
C HIS A 451 17.65 -13.45 -1.32
N TRP A 452 18.47 -13.67 -0.28
CA TRP A 452 18.48 -12.83 0.91
C TRP A 452 19.53 -11.74 0.73
N THR A 453 19.17 -10.73 -0.08
CA THR A 453 20.05 -9.63 -0.49
C THR A 453 19.30 -8.30 -0.41
N ALA A 454 20.01 -7.17 -0.34
CA ALA A 454 19.37 -5.86 -0.35
C ALA A 454 18.57 -5.63 -1.64
N GLU A 455 19.10 -6.06 -2.79
CA GLU A 455 18.43 -6.02 -4.10
C GLU A 455 17.09 -6.76 -4.09
N ALA A 456 17.08 -8.00 -3.60
CA ALA A 456 15.85 -8.77 -3.51
C ALA A 456 14.82 -8.11 -2.59
N ILE A 457 15.25 -7.68 -1.40
CA ILE A 457 14.36 -7.15 -0.35
C ILE A 457 13.74 -5.82 -0.74
N PHE A 458 14.53 -4.90 -1.30
CA PHE A 458 14.10 -3.51 -1.52
C PHE A 458 13.80 -3.15 -2.98
N TYR A 459 14.19 -3.98 -3.95
CA TYR A 459 13.93 -3.72 -5.36
C TYR A 459 13.06 -4.80 -6.00
N ASP A 460 13.53 -6.06 -6.04
CA ASP A 460 12.82 -7.11 -6.78
C ASP A 460 11.50 -7.52 -6.13
N LEU A 461 11.46 -7.80 -4.83
CA LEU A 461 10.22 -8.21 -4.17
C LEU A 461 9.14 -7.12 -4.28
N PRO A 462 9.42 -5.82 -4.02
CA PRO A 462 8.44 -4.76 -4.27
C PRO A 462 7.91 -4.72 -5.70
N ARG A 463 8.81 -4.78 -6.70
CA ARG A 463 8.44 -4.79 -8.12
C ARG A 463 7.59 -6.00 -8.48
N LEU A 464 8.01 -7.20 -8.06
CA LEU A 464 7.38 -8.47 -8.42
C LEU A 464 6.06 -8.71 -7.69
N THR A 465 5.80 -7.99 -6.59
CA THR A 465 4.56 -8.09 -5.81
C THR A 465 3.61 -6.90 -5.96
N GLY A 466 3.93 -5.95 -6.86
CA GLY A 466 3.02 -4.89 -7.28
C GLY A 466 3.02 -3.63 -6.41
N LEU A 467 4.11 -3.37 -5.68
CA LEU A 467 4.32 -2.09 -5.04
C LEU A 467 4.64 -1.01 -6.08
N THR A 468 4.24 0.23 -5.80
CA THR A 468 4.56 1.38 -6.65
C THR A 468 6.07 1.66 -6.69
N ASP A 469 6.56 2.23 -7.80
CA ASP A 469 7.95 2.65 -8.01
C ASP A 469 8.56 3.48 -6.87
N GLN A 470 7.75 4.20 -6.09
CA GLN A 470 8.21 4.97 -4.92
C GLN A 470 8.71 4.08 -3.76
N GLU A 471 8.30 2.81 -3.72
CA GLU A 471 8.75 1.86 -2.70
C GLU A 471 10.01 1.10 -3.11
N LEU A 472 10.46 1.23 -4.37
CA LEU A 472 11.66 0.57 -4.85
C LEU A 472 12.89 1.38 -4.40
N VAL A 473 13.89 0.69 -3.83
CA VAL A 473 15.20 1.26 -3.54
C VAL A 473 16.23 0.53 -4.37
N SER A 474 16.92 1.25 -5.26
CA SER A 474 17.97 0.66 -6.07
C SER A 474 19.22 0.38 -5.23
N VAL A 475 19.93 -0.69 -5.57
CA VAL A 475 21.23 -1.01 -4.93
C VAL A 475 22.24 0.11 -5.12
N GLN A 476 22.22 0.78 -6.28
CA GLN A 476 23.08 1.93 -6.58
C GLN A 476 22.93 3.05 -5.54
N ALA A 477 21.69 3.34 -5.10
CA ALA A 477 21.47 4.38 -4.10
C ALA A 477 22.04 4.02 -2.71
N ILE A 478 22.08 2.72 -2.39
CA ILE A 478 22.73 2.21 -1.17
C ILE A 478 24.25 2.31 -1.31
N GLU A 479 24.80 1.84 -2.44
CA GLU A 479 26.24 1.88 -2.74
C GLU A 479 26.79 3.32 -2.72
N GLU A 480 26.07 4.29 -3.30
CA GLU A 480 26.46 5.71 -3.30
C GLU A 480 26.66 6.26 -1.89
N LEU A 481 25.77 5.93 -0.96
CA LEU A 481 25.90 6.35 0.44
C LEU A 481 26.99 5.57 1.17
N MET A 482 27.15 4.28 0.87
CA MET A 482 28.20 3.46 1.46
C MET A 482 29.62 3.90 1.08
N LEU A 483 29.82 4.41 -0.14
CA LEU A 483 31.10 4.98 -0.58
C LEU A 483 31.53 6.19 0.26
N GLU A 484 30.58 6.93 0.83
CA GLU A 484 30.87 8.00 1.80
C GLU A 484 31.44 7.44 3.11
N ASP A 485 31.13 6.18 3.42
CA ASP A 485 31.20 5.62 4.78
C ASP A 485 32.25 4.52 4.99
N GLN A 486 32.86 4.00 3.92
CA GLN A 486 33.99 3.03 3.94
C GLN A 486 33.77 1.77 4.82
N ALA A 487 32.55 1.23 4.90
CA ALA A 487 32.24 0.05 5.72
C ALA A 487 31.76 -1.14 4.89
N ASP A 488 32.14 -2.35 5.31
CA ASP A 488 31.67 -3.62 4.73
C ASP A 488 30.20 -3.89 5.12
N THR A 489 29.49 -4.66 4.29
CA THR A 489 28.12 -5.15 4.58
C THR A 489 28.13 -6.59 5.06
N PHE A 490 27.24 -6.92 6.00
CA PHE A 490 26.99 -8.31 6.39
C PHE A 490 25.80 -8.94 5.64
N LEU A 491 24.89 -8.11 5.11
CA LEU A 491 23.87 -8.50 4.15
C LEU A 491 24.41 -8.28 2.72
N PRO A 492 24.44 -9.30 1.83
CA PRO A 492 24.85 -9.09 0.44
C PRO A 492 23.96 -8.06 -0.25
N LEU A 493 24.58 -7.11 -0.97
CA LEU A 493 23.82 -6.06 -1.64
C LEU A 493 23.10 -6.54 -2.90
N ARG A 494 23.72 -7.41 -3.68
CA ARG A 494 23.24 -7.86 -5.00
C ARG A 494 22.90 -9.34 -4.99
N ASN A 495 21.93 -9.72 -5.82
CA ASN A 495 21.59 -11.12 -6.06
C ASN A 495 22.77 -11.90 -6.67
N PRO A 496 22.89 -13.21 -6.37
CA PRO A 496 23.91 -14.05 -6.98
C PRO A 496 23.64 -14.38 -8.46
N ASP A 497 22.42 -14.12 -8.95
CA ASP A 497 21.96 -14.38 -10.30
C ASP A 497 20.88 -13.37 -10.73
N ASP A 498 20.51 -13.38 -12.02
CA ASP A 498 19.57 -12.43 -12.63
C ASP A 498 18.13 -12.97 -12.72
N VAL A 499 17.79 -14.06 -12.03
CA VAL A 499 16.50 -14.74 -12.26
C VAL A 499 15.31 -13.90 -11.78
N LEU A 500 15.49 -13.16 -10.68
CA LEU A 500 14.44 -12.27 -10.16
C LEU A 500 14.28 -11.04 -11.04
N SER A 501 15.37 -10.41 -11.47
CA SER A 501 15.33 -9.24 -12.35
C SER A 501 14.69 -9.56 -13.71
N ALA A 502 14.93 -10.76 -14.24
CA ALA A 502 14.29 -11.27 -15.46
C ALA A 502 12.83 -11.73 -15.29
N SER A 503 12.34 -11.85 -14.05
CA SER A 503 10.99 -12.34 -13.77
C SER A 503 9.92 -11.27 -14.00
N CYS A 504 8.75 -11.73 -14.48
CA CYS A 504 7.55 -10.90 -14.58
C CYS A 504 6.88 -10.76 -13.20
N PRO A 505 6.15 -9.65 -12.97
CA PRO A 505 5.36 -9.49 -11.76
C PRO A 505 4.37 -10.65 -11.55
N SER A 506 4.07 -10.93 -10.29
CA SER A 506 3.17 -12.02 -9.92
C SER A 506 1.78 -11.87 -10.53
N PHE A 507 1.18 -12.99 -10.91
CA PHE A 507 -0.17 -13.01 -11.50
C PHE A 507 -1.26 -12.48 -10.54
N TRP A 508 -0.98 -12.35 -9.24
CA TRP A 508 -1.88 -11.73 -8.27
C TRP A 508 -2.10 -10.23 -8.51
N ILE A 509 -1.21 -9.58 -9.26
CA ILE A 509 -1.28 -8.14 -9.58
C ILE A 509 -2.32 -7.89 -10.68
N ASP A 510 -2.47 -8.83 -11.62
CA ASP A 510 -3.39 -8.76 -12.77
C ASP A 510 -4.87 -8.96 -12.41
N GLY A 511 -5.22 -8.98 -11.12
CA GLY A 511 -6.61 -8.94 -10.68
C GLY A 511 -7.35 -7.64 -11.03
N GLU A 512 -6.62 -6.57 -11.37
CA GLU A 512 -7.18 -5.24 -11.68
C GLU A 512 -6.75 -4.65 -13.04
N GLN A 513 -5.85 -5.28 -13.79
CA GLN A 513 -5.60 -4.94 -15.19
C GLN A 513 -6.31 -5.94 -16.09
N GLU A 514 -7.21 -5.48 -16.97
CA GLU A 514 -7.72 -6.28 -18.07
C GLU A 514 -6.53 -6.72 -18.93
N VAL A 515 -6.01 -7.91 -18.65
CA VAL A 515 -5.10 -8.60 -19.53
C VAL A 515 -5.85 -8.80 -20.84
N SER A 516 -5.33 -8.23 -21.91
CA SER A 516 -5.67 -8.60 -23.28
C SER A 516 -5.34 -10.08 -23.45
N VAL A 517 -6.31 -10.94 -23.16
CA VAL A 517 -6.20 -12.39 -23.33
C VAL A 517 -5.91 -12.64 -24.80
N SER A 518 -4.77 -13.27 -25.06
CA SER A 518 -4.47 -13.89 -26.33
C SER A 518 -5.66 -14.73 -26.77
N ARG A 519 -6.21 -14.39 -27.94
CA ARG A 519 -7.37 -15.05 -28.53
C ARG A 519 -7.02 -16.50 -28.86
N GLU A 520 -7.24 -17.40 -27.92
CA GLU A 520 -7.52 -18.81 -28.22
C GLU A 520 -8.12 -19.48 -26.99
N GLY A 521 -9.46 -19.61 -27.00
CA GLY A 521 -10.17 -20.53 -26.12
C GLY A 521 -10.97 -19.95 -24.95
N ASP A 522 -11.30 -18.65 -24.95
CA ASP A 522 -12.29 -18.13 -24.00
C ASP A 522 -13.72 -18.33 -24.53
N PHE A 523 -14.39 -19.37 -24.04
CA PHE A 523 -15.79 -19.66 -24.37
C PHE A 523 -16.76 -18.69 -23.67
N GLN A 524 -16.27 -17.80 -22.81
CA GLN A 524 -17.09 -16.85 -22.08
C GLN A 524 -16.93 -15.45 -22.66
N LYS A 525 -17.73 -15.14 -23.70
CA LYS A 525 -17.92 -13.75 -24.13
C LYS A 525 -18.67 -12.99 -23.03
N LYS A 526 -17.96 -12.34 -22.12
CA LYS A 526 -18.53 -11.17 -21.45
C LYS A 526 -18.83 -10.15 -22.55
N ILE A 527 -20.09 -9.77 -22.69
CA ILE A 527 -20.48 -8.69 -23.59
C ILE A 527 -19.87 -7.41 -23.03
N THR A 528 -18.72 -7.00 -23.55
CA THR A 528 -18.16 -5.69 -23.31
C THR A 528 -18.99 -4.69 -24.13
N PRO A 529 -19.51 -3.60 -23.52
CA PRO A 529 -20.20 -2.56 -24.27
C PRO A 529 -19.27 -2.06 -25.39
N TRP A 530 -19.74 -2.12 -26.64
CA TRP A 530 -18.89 -1.88 -27.83
C TRP A 530 -18.29 -0.46 -27.92
N LYS A 531 -18.52 0.41 -26.94
CA LYS A 531 -18.10 1.82 -26.90
C LYS A 531 -17.01 2.16 -25.89
N GLN A 532 -16.60 1.26 -24.98
CA GLN A 532 -15.56 1.59 -23.99
C GLN A 532 -14.12 1.60 -24.56
N ASN A 533 -13.90 1.16 -25.80
CA ASN A 533 -12.58 1.06 -26.43
C ASN A 533 -12.31 2.07 -27.56
N LEU A 534 -12.95 3.25 -27.57
CA LEU A 534 -12.69 4.26 -28.60
C LEU A 534 -12.20 5.58 -28.01
N SER A 535 -10.99 5.96 -28.44
CA SER A 535 -10.41 7.30 -28.34
C SER A 535 -11.33 8.37 -28.96
N ALA A 536 -11.11 9.62 -28.55
CA ALA A 536 -11.97 10.78 -28.71
C ALA A 536 -12.30 11.28 -30.15
N ASP A 537 -12.16 10.47 -31.19
CA ASP A 537 -12.21 10.92 -32.60
C ASP A 537 -13.45 10.46 -33.41
N TYR A 538 -14.58 10.12 -32.78
CA TYR A 538 -15.81 9.78 -33.51
C TYR A 538 -17.06 10.53 -33.01
N SER A 539 -17.03 11.86 -33.15
CA SER A 539 -18.21 12.73 -33.02
C SER A 539 -19.10 12.80 -34.28
N GLU A 540 -18.83 12.02 -35.34
CA GLU A 540 -19.56 12.14 -36.63
C GLU A 540 -20.36 10.90 -37.09
N ARG A 541 -20.64 9.92 -36.22
CA ARG A 541 -21.54 8.79 -36.57
C ARG A 541 -22.72 8.65 -35.61
N GLN A 542 -23.49 9.72 -35.45
CA GLN A 542 -24.88 9.63 -35.00
C GLN A 542 -25.81 9.57 -36.21
N SER A 543 -26.51 8.43 -36.38
CA SER A 543 -27.84 8.27 -37.01
C SER A 543 -28.06 6.88 -37.64
N SER A 544 -27.86 5.79 -36.90
CA SER A 544 -28.48 4.51 -37.27
C SER A 544 -29.17 3.89 -36.05
N SER A 545 -30.49 3.87 -36.12
CA SER A 545 -31.48 3.36 -35.16
C SER A 545 -31.23 1.92 -34.72
N SER A 546 -30.43 1.70 -33.67
CA SER A 546 -30.27 0.38 -33.07
C SER A 546 -31.40 0.11 -32.06
N HIS A 547 -32.30 -0.80 -32.45
CA HIS A 547 -33.38 -1.48 -31.71
C HIS A 547 -33.51 -1.17 -30.19
N LYS A 548 -34.21 -0.09 -29.83
CA LYS A 548 -34.78 0.06 -28.48
C LYS A 548 -36.14 -0.65 -28.43
N GLY A 549 -36.41 -1.41 -27.38
CA GLY A 549 -37.73 -1.98 -27.11
C GLY A 549 -38.69 -0.89 -26.63
N ASP A 550 -39.98 -1.01 -26.96
CA ASP A 550 -41.01 -0.01 -26.60
C ASP A 550 -41.50 -0.13 -25.14
N ILE A 551 -40.83 -0.90 -24.28
CA ILE A 551 -41.24 -1.10 -22.87
C ILE A 551 -40.82 0.07 -21.97
N VAL A 552 -41.75 0.54 -21.13
CA VAL A 552 -41.49 1.50 -20.05
C VAL A 552 -41.51 0.76 -18.72
N VAL A 553 -40.50 0.96 -17.88
CA VAL A 553 -40.39 0.31 -16.56
C VAL A 553 -40.51 1.35 -15.46
N VAL A 554 -41.53 1.20 -14.60
CA VAL A 554 -41.86 2.17 -13.55
C VAL A 554 -41.47 1.62 -12.18
N ALA A 555 -40.45 2.24 -11.58
CA ALA A 555 -39.87 1.89 -10.28
C ALA A 555 -40.12 2.95 -9.20
N SER A 556 -41.09 3.85 -9.40
CA SER A 556 -41.41 4.96 -8.49
C SER A 556 -41.91 4.54 -7.10
N LEU A 557 -42.26 3.26 -6.88
CA LEU A 557 -42.69 2.72 -5.59
C LEU A 557 -41.58 1.98 -4.83
N ILE A 558 -40.40 1.81 -5.43
CA ILE A 558 -39.29 1.04 -4.88
C ILE A 558 -38.42 1.95 -4.00
N ASP A 559 -38.21 1.54 -2.75
CA ASP A 559 -37.47 2.37 -1.77
C ASP A 559 -35.96 2.04 -1.73
N ARG A 560 -35.58 0.78 -1.94
CA ARG A 560 -34.18 0.37 -1.77
C ARG A 560 -33.34 0.75 -2.99
N ILE A 561 -32.40 1.66 -2.79
CA ILE A 561 -31.44 2.14 -3.80
C ILE A 561 -30.72 0.99 -4.54
N PRO A 562 -30.28 -0.11 -3.90
CA PRO A 562 -29.70 -1.24 -4.61
C PRO A 562 -30.63 -1.90 -5.65
N ASN A 563 -31.93 -1.98 -5.36
CA ASN A 563 -32.91 -2.53 -6.30
C ASN A 563 -33.06 -1.60 -7.51
N LEU A 564 -33.05 -0.28 -7.29
CA LEU A 564 -33.09 0.73 -8.36
C LEU A 564 -31.85 0.64 -9.27
N GLY A 565 -30.65 0.53 -8.69
CA GLY A 565 -29.41 0.41 -9.46
C GLY A 565 -29.33 -0.87 -10.30
N GLY A 566 -29.69 -2.01 -9.71
CA GLY A 566 -29.74 -3.30 -10.43
C GLY A 566 -30.81 -3.32 -11.54
N LEU A 567 -31.96 -2.70 -11.30
CA LEU A 567 -33.03 -2.61 -12.30
C LEU A 567 -32.68 -1.63 -13.43
N CYS A 568 -32.02 -0.50 -13.13
CA CYS A 568 -31.51 0.42 -14.14
C CYS A 568 -30.55 -0.29 -15.12
N ARG A 569 -29.62 -1.09 -14.59
CA ARG A 569 -28.72 -1.91 -15.41
C ARG A 569 -29.47 -2.92 -16.26
N THR A 570 -30.46 -3.58 -15.68
CA THR A 570 -31.29 -4.56 -16.40
C THR A 570 -32.07 -3.90 -17.56
N CYS A 571 -32.62 -2.71 -17.32
CA CYS A 571 -33.35 -1.94 -18.33
C CYS A 571 -32.43 -1.51 -19.49
N GLU A 572 -31.20 -1.09 -19.20
CA GLU A 572 -30.22 -0.75 -20.24
C GLU A 572 -29.84 -1.99 -21.07
N VAL A 573 -29.48 -3.09 -20.41
CA VAL A 573 -29.06 -4.34 -21.07
C VAL A 573 -30.13 -4.91 -22.00
N PHE A 574 -31.40 -4.84 -21.60
CA PHE A 574 -32.53 -5.30 -22.42
C PHE A 574 -33.13 -4.22 -23.33
N GLY A 575 -32.55 -3.01 -23.33
CA GLY A 575 -32.94 -1.93 -24.23
C GLY A 575 -34.35 -1.37 -23.98
N ALA A 576 -34.76 -1.21 -22.71
CA ALA A 576 -36.01 -0.55 -22.37
C ALA A 576 -36.07 0.90 -22.90
N HIS A 577 -37.27 1.38 -23.22
CA HIS A 577 -37.46 2.73 -23.77
C HIS A 577 -37.20 3.80 -22.70
N THR A 578 -37.87 3.67 -21.55
CA THR A 578 -37.80 4.63 -20.44
C THR A 578 -37.81 3.90 -19.10
N PHE A 579 -36.97 4.36 -18.18
CA PHE A 579 -36.94 3.92 -16.80
C PHE A 579 -37.40 5.05 -15.88
N VAL A 580 -38.46 4.82 -15.11
CA VAL A 580 -39.12 5.86 -14.32
C VAL A 580 -38.79 5.67 -12.84
N LEU A 581 -38.34 6.74 -12.19
CA LEU A 581 -37.93 6.77 -10.78
C LEU A 581 -38.77 7.77 -9.97
N ASN A 582 -38.83 7.56 -8.65
CA ASN A 582 -39.47 8.50 -7.73
C ASN A 582 -38.68 9.81 -7.57
N SER A 583 -37.36 9.75 -7.74
CA SER A 583 -36.44 10.88 -7.58
C SER A 583 -35.15 10.61 -8.35
N LEU A 584 -34.74 11.55 -9.21
CA LEU A 584 -33.46 11.46 -9.95
C LEU A 584 -32.26 11.53 -9.02
N LYS A 585 -32.41 12.09 -7.82
CA LYS A 585 -31.33 12.11 -6.80
C LYS A 585 -30.83 10.72 -6.43
N HIS A 586 -31.64 9.66 -6.62
CA HIS A 586 -31.20 8.29 -6.37
C HIS A 586 -30.03 7.87 -7.27
N MET A 587 -29.87 8.48 -8.46
CA MET A 587 -28.76 8.20 -9.37
C MET A 587 -27.41 8.76 -8.87
N GLU A 588 -27.44 9.72 -7.97
CA GLU A 588 -26.24 10.29 -7.34
C GLU A 588 -25.75 9.44 -6.15
N ASP A 589 -26.55 8.47 -5.69
CA ASP A 589 -26.19 7.62 -4.56
C ASP A 589 -25.14 6.57 -4.95
N ARG A 590 -24.13 6.40 -4.09
CA ARG A 590 -23.03 5.46 -4.32
C ARG A 590 -23.50 4.01 -4.44
N GLN A 591 -24.54 3.60 -3.70
CA GLN A 591 -25.11 2.26 -3.80
C GLN A 591 -25.79 2.02 -5.15
N PHE A 592 -26.42 3.06 -5.73
CA PHE A 592 -26.98 3.00 -7.07
C PHE A 592 -25.87 2.81 -8.10
N GLN A 593 -24.87 3.70 -8.09
CA GLN A 593 -23.76 3.73 -9.06
C GLN A 593 -22.94 2.44 -9.07
N ASN A 594 -22.70 1.85 -7.88
CA ASN A 594 -21.99 0.57 -7.76
C ASN A 594 -22.70 -0.59 -8.48
N LEU A 595 -24.03 -0.51 -8.63
CA LEU A 595 -24.83 -1.58 -9.23
C LEU A 595 -25.27 -1.26 -10.67
N SER A 596 -25.52 0.00 -10.98
CA SER A 596 -25.89 0.45 -12.32
C SER A 596 -24.70 0.40 -13.28
N VAL A 597 -23.46 0.58 -12.80
CA VAL A 597 -22.23 0.53 -13.61
C VAL A 597 -22.34 1.44 -14.84
N SER A 598 -22.75 2.69 -14.60
CA SER A 598 -22.95 3.75 -15.63
C SER A 598 -24.09 3.54 -16.62
N SER A 599 -24.95 2.53 -16.43
CA SER A 599 -26.12 2.28 -17.30
C SER A 599 -27.06 3.49 -17.40
N GLU A 600 -27.14 4.30 -16.34
CA GLU A 600 -27.96 5.50 -16.27
C GLU A 600 -27.57 6.60 -17.28
N THR A 601 -26.36 6.55 -17.84
CA THR A 601 -25.90 7.49 -18.89
C THR A 601 -26.40 7.12 -20.28
N TRP A 602 -26.85 5.89 -20.48
CA TRP A 602 -27.25 5.34 -21.79
C TRP A 602 -28.77 5.11 -21.90
N LEU A 603 -29.47 5.10 -20.77
CA LEU A 603 -30.90 4.87 -20.64
C LEU A 603 -31.65 6.19 -20.48
N SER A 604 -32.85 6.31 -21.07
CA SER A 604 -33.72 7.46 -20.80
C SER A 604 -34.37 7.28 -19.43
N VAL A 605 -34.04 8.16 -18.48
CA VAL A 605 -34.58 8.12 -17.11
C VAL A 605 -35.50 9.31 -16.86
N GLU A 606 -36.68 9.05 -16.32
CA GLU A 606 -37.72 10.05 -16.02
C GLU A 606 -38.04 10.08 -14.52
N GLU A 607 -38.30 11.27 -13.96
CA GLU A 607 -38.78 11.43 -12.58
C GLU A 607 -40.32 11.49 -12.55
N VAL A 608 -40.95 10.51 -11.91
CA VAL A 608 -42.39 10.56 -11.58
C VAL A 608 -42.54 10.13 -10.13
N LYS A 609 -42.96 11.06 -9.28
CA LYS A 609 -43.14 10.78 -7.85
C LYS A 609 -44.32 9.85 -7.62
N ALA A 610 -44.29 9.08 -6.54
CA ALA A 610 -45.35 8.11 -6.22
C ALA A 610 -46.77 8.71 -6.27
N HIS A 611 -46.97 9.95 -5.81
CA HIS A 611 -48.28 10.62 -5.84
C HIS A 611 -48.72 11.05 -7.24
N GLN A 612 -47.79 11.21 -8.19
CA GLN A 612 -48.06 11.59 -9.58
C GLN A 612 -48.43 10.39 -10.45
N LEU A 613 -48.22 9.16 -9.97
CA LEU A 613 -48.55 7.94 -10.72
C LEU A 613 -50.03 7.87 -11.13
N ARG A 614 -50.93 8.42 -10.31
CA ARG A 614 -52.37 8.45 -10.60
C ARG A 614 -52.72 9.27 -11.85
N GLU A 615 -51.90 10.25 -12.20
CA GLU A 615 -52.06 11.07 -13.40
C GLU A 615 -51.22 10.53 -14.57
N TYR A 616 -50.02 10.03 -14.27
CA TYR A 616 -49.08 9.50 -15.27
C TYR A 616 -49.58 8.21 -15.95
N LEU A 617 -50.17 7.28 -15.19
CA LEU A 617 -50.63 6.00 -15.75
C LEU A 617 -51.73 6.17 -16.81
N PRO A 618 -52.83 6.94 -16.58
CA PRO A 618 -53.82 7.24 -17.62
C PRO A 618 -53.22 7.91 -18.87
N GLN A 619 -52.28 8.85 -18.70
CA GLN A 619 -51.62 9.51 -19.84
C GLN A 619 -50.87 8.49 -20.72
N LYS A 620 -50.15 7.56 -20.11
CA LYS A 620 -49.47 6.49 -20.87
C LYS A 620 -50.46 5.55 -21.56
N LYS A 621 -51.61 5.30 -20.95
CA LYS A 621 -52.70 4.56 -21.59
C LYS A 621 -53.21 5.28 -22.84
N ASP A 622 -53.39 6.59 -22.79
CA ASP A 622 -53.80 7.41 -23.93
C ASP A 622 -52.72 7.45 -25.04
N GLU A 623 -51.44 7.33 -24.68
CA GLU A 623 -50.31 7.14 -25.63
C GLU A 623 -50.26 5.72 -26.26
N GLY A 624 -51.19 4.84 -25.88
CA GLY A 624 -51.34 3.48 -26.39
C GLY A 624 -50.52 2.42 -25.67
N TYR A 625 -50.08 2.68 -24.43
CA TYR A 625 -49.45 1.66 -23.59
C TYR A 625 -50.48 0.79 -22.88
N THR A 626 -50.22 -0.52 -22.83
CA THR A 626 -50.91 -1.42 -21.89
C THR A 626 -50.26 -1.34 -20.53
N LEU A 627 -51.05 -1.04 -19.50
CA LEU A 627 -50.59 -0.87 -18.12
C LEU A 627 -50.57 -2.23 -17.42
N VAL A 628 -49.36 -2.76 -17.22
CA VAL A 628 -49.11 -4.09 -16.63
C VAL A 628 -48.53 -3.92 -15.23
N GLY A 629 -49.26 -4.33 -14.19
CA GLY A 629 -48.71 -4.43 -12.83
C GLY A 629 -48.06 -5.78 -12.60
N LEU A 630 -46.84 -5.79 -12.05
CA LEU A 630 -46.18 -7.03 -11.64
C LEU A 630 -46.47 -7.29 -10.15
N GLU A 631 -47.55 -8.02 -9.87
CA GLU A 631 -48.03 -8.24 -8.50
C GLU A 631 -48.85 -9.53 -8.39
N GLN A 632 -48.81 -10.15 -7.21
CA GLN A 632 -49.60 -11.34 -6.87
C GLN A 632 -50.98 -10.92 -6.37
N THR A 633 -52.02 -11.17 -7.17
CA THR A 633 -53.41 -10.82 -6.86
C THR A 633 -54.34 -11.98 -7.16
N THR A 634 -55.57 -11.99 -6.64
CA THR A 634 -56.53 -13.09 -6.91
C THR A 634 -56.93 -13.21 -8.39
N GLY A 635 -56.62 -12.20 -9.23
CA GLY A 635 -56.91 -12.18 -10.66
C GLY A 635 -55.68 -11.97 -11.55
N SER A 636 -54.46 -12.13 -11.04
CA SER A 636 -53.25 -11.99 -11.86
C SER A 636 -53.12 -13.14 -12.85
N LEU A 637 -52.60 -12.82 -14.03
CA LEU A 637 -52.26 -13.82 -15.04
C LEU A 637 -50.84 -14.36 -14.78
N PRO A 638 -50.62 -15.68 -14.86
CA PRO A 638 -49.26 -16.24 -14.79
C PRO A 638 -48.37 -15.71 -15.91
N LEU A 639 -47.17 -15.24 -15.58
CA LEU A 639 -46.24 -14.62 -16.53
C LEU A 639 -45.96 -15.48 -17.76
N GLN A 640 -45.83 -16.81 -17.61
CA GLN A 640 -45.54 -17.69 -18.75
C GLN A 640 -46.71 -17.80 -19.75
N GLN A 641 -47.93 -17.45 -19.32
CA GLN A 641 -49.14 -17.47 -20.16
C GLN A 641 -49.49 -16.09 -20.71
N TYR A 642 -48.92 -15.03 -20.14
CA TYR A 642 -49.18 -13.66 -20.57
C TYR A 642 -48.39 -13.31 -21.83
N ARG A 643 -49.07 -12.68 -22.80
CA ARG A 643 -48.47 -12.17 -24.03
C ARG A 643 -48.33 -10.66 -23.93
N PHE A 644 -47.10 -10.17 -23.86
CA PHE A 644 -46.84 -8.75 -23.77
C PHE A 644 -47.19 -8.03 -25.09
N PRO A 645 -47.99 -6.96 -25.03
CA PRO A 645 -48.11 -6.01 -26.14
C PRO A 645 -46.79 -5.27 -26.36
N LYS A 646 -46.51 -4.86 -27.60
CA LYS A 646 -45.27 -4.14 -27.93
C LYS A 646 -45.12 -2.85 -27.10
N LYS A 647 -46.17 -2.06 -26.97
CA LYS A 647 -46.20 -0.92 -26.03
C LYS A 647 -46.69 -1.38 -24.65
N SER A 648 -45.77 -1.85 -23.82
CA SER A 648 -46.05 -2.26 -22.44
C SER A 648 -45.46 -1.27 -21.44
N LEU A 649 -46.22 -0.91 -20.41
CA LEU A 649 -45.73 -0.21 -19.23
C LEU A 649 -45.77 -1.18 -18.05
N LEU A 650 -44.60 -1.49 -17.48
CA LEU A 650 -44.45 -2.40 -16.35
C LEU A 650 -44.35 -1.59 -15.05
N LEU A 651 -45.37 -1.69 -14.19
CA LEU A 651 -45.39 -1.07 -12.87
C LEU A 651 -44.95 -2.08 -11.80
N LEU A 652 -43.91 -1.72 -11.04
CA LEU A 652 -43.37 -2.54 -9.95
C LEU A 652 -43.81 -2.01 -8.58
N GLY A 653 -44.17 -2.92 -7.68
CA GLY A 653 -44.61 -2.60 -6.32
C GLY A 653 -43.48 -2.28 -5.34
N ASN A 654 -43.87 -1.72 -4.20
CA ASN A 654 -42.97 -1.50 -3.06
C ASN A 654 -42.53 -2.85 -2.46
N GLU A 655 -41.31 -2.94 -1.93
CA GLU A 655 -40.76 -4.21 -1.41
C GLU A 655 -41.54 -4.80 -0.23
N LYS A 656 -42.30 -3.98 0.51
CA LYS A 656 -43.10 -4.41 1.67
C LYS A 656 -44.58 -4.41 1.37
N GLU A 657 -45.06 -3.31 0.79
CA GLU A 657 -46.50 -3.03 0.63
C GLU A 657 -47.05 -3.51 -0.73
N GLY A 658 -46.18 -3.85 -1.69
CA GLY A 658 -46.59 -4.22 -3.04
C GLY A 658 -47.18 -3.03 -3.82
N LEU A 659 -48.13 -3.29 -4.71
CA LEU A 659 -48.91 -2.26 -5.41
C LEU A 659 -50.09 -1.76 -4.55
N PRO A 660 -50.21 -0.44 -4.32
CA PRO A 660 -51.39 0.15 -3.69
C PRO A 660 -52.67 -0.15 -4.49
N VAL A 661 -53.78 -0.44 -3.78
CA VAL A 661 -55.09 -0.80 -4.37
C VAL A 661 -55.58 0.24 -5.38
N GLU A 662 -55.38 1.52 -5.06
CA GLU A 662 -55.71 2.67 -5.92
C GLU A 662 -54.97 2.67 -7.27
N LEU A 663 -53.75 2.13 -7.33
CA LEU A 663 -53.01 1.98 -8.59
C LEU A 663 -53.43 0.71 -9.31
N ILE A 664 -53.72 -0.37 -8.58
CA ILE A 664 -54.23 -1.63 -9.16
C ILE A 664 -55.50 -1.37 -9.97
N GLN A 665 -56.39 -0.49 -9.50
CA GLN A 665 -57.63 -0.12 -10.21
C GLN A 665 -57.40 0.59 -11.55
N LEU A 666 -56.20 1.15 -11.79
CA LEU A 666 -55.86 1.84 -13.04
C LEU A 666 -55.21 0.90 -14.07
N LEU A 667 -54.73 -0.27 -13.64
CA LEU A 667 -54.02 -1.21 -14.49
C LEU A 667 -54.97 -1.94 -15.44
N ASP A 668 -54.48 -2.26 -16.64
CA ASP A 668 -55.21 -3.11 -17.58
C ASP A 668 -55.14 -4.58 -17.16
N VAL A 669 -54.03 -4.98 -16.54
CA VAL A 669 -53.79 -6.35 -16.11
C VAL A 669 -52.73 -6.41 -15.01
N CYS A 670 -52.89 -7.36 -14.08
CA CYS A 670 -51.82 -7.77 -13.17
C CYS A 670 -51.23 -9.09 -13.66
N VAL A 671 -49.90 -9.19 -13.64
CA VAL A 671 -49.15 -10.38 -14.01
C VAL A 671 -48.35 -10.83 -12.79
N GLU A 672 -48.31 -12.14 -12.56
CA GLU A 672 -47.56 -12.73 -11.46
C GLU A 672 -46.54 -13.76 -11.94
N ILE A 673 -45.44 -13.90 -11.20
CA ILE A 673 -44.45 -14.96 -11.43
C ILE A 673 -44.82 -16.16 -10.56
N PRO A 674 -45.18 -17.33 -11.14
CA PRO A 674 -45.47 -18.52 -10.34
C PRO A 674 -44.28 -18.95 -9.50
N GLN A 675 -44.53 -19.27 -8.23
CA GLN A 675 -43.53 -19.69 -7.26
C GLN A 675 -43.80 -21.13 -6.79
N GLN A 676 -42.74 -21.88 -6.54
CA GLN A 676 -42.82 -23.26 -6.02
C GLN A 676 -42.31 -23.40 -4.59
N GLY A 677 -41.58 -22.39 -4.09
CA GLY A 677 -40.95 -22.40 -2.77
C GLY A 677 -41.87 -21.91 -1.65
N VAL A 678 -41.32 -21.88 -0.43
CA VAL A 678 -42.02 -21.46 0.80
C VAL A 678 -41.91 -19.95 1.06
N VAL A 679 -40.96 -19.26 0.41
CA VAL A 679 -40.76 -17.81 0.55
C VAL A 679 -41.93 -17.08 -0.11
N ARG A 680 -42.40 -16.00 0.53
CA ARG A 680 -43.62 -15.28 0.13
C ARG A 680 -43.51 -14.61 -1.24
N SER A 681 -42.37 -14.00 -1.57
CA SER A 681 -42.17 -13.27 -2.83
C SER A 681 -40.69 -13.20 -3.22
N LEU A 682 -40.44 -12.96 -4.50
CA LEU A 682 -39.12 -12.64 -5.05
C LEU A 682 -38.72 -11.19 -4.72
N ASN A 683 -37.42 -10.90 -4.78
CA ASN A 683 -36.95 -9.52 -4.73
C ASN A 683 -37.47 -8.74 -5.96
N VAL A 684 -37.96 -7.51 -5.75
CA VAL A 684 -38.57 -6.68 -6.80
C VAL A 684 -37.69 -6.45 -8.03
N HIS A 685 -36.36 -6.28 -7.88
CA HIS A 685 -35.49 -6.11 -9.06
C HIS A 685 -35.37 -7.41 -9.85
N VAL A 686 -35.38 -8.56 -9.17
CA VAL A 686 -35.35 -9.90 -9.81
C VAL A 686 -36.68 -10.15 -10.53
N SER A 687 -37.80 -9.81 -9.89
CA SER A 687 -39.12 -9.90 -10.51
C SER A 687 -39.19 -9.04 -11.77
N GLY A 688 -38.75 -7.78 -11.68
CA GLY A 688 -38.67 -6.88 -12.82
C GLY A 688 -37.79 -7.45 -13.94
N ALA A 689 -36.62 -7.99 -13.60
CA ALA A 689 -35.72 -8.60 -14.58
C ALA A 689 -36.33 -9.79 -15.31
N ILE A 690 -37.05 -10.67 -14.62
CA ILE A 690 -37.74 -11.82 -15.22
C ILE A 690 -38.84 -11.35 -16.18
N ALA A 691 -39.62 -10.35 -15.80
CA ALA A 691 -40.69 -9.79 -16.64
C ALA A 691 -40.13 -9.07 -17.89
N ILE A 692 -39.08 -8.25 -17.73
CA ILE A 692 -38.40 -7.56 -18.83
C ILE A 692 -37.77 -8.57 -19.80
N TRP A 693 -37.14 -9.63 -19.28
CA TRP A 693 -36.59 -10.70 -20.10
C TRP A 693 -37.68 -11.43 -20.88
N GLU A 694 -38.82 -11.76 -20.27
CA GLU A 694 -39.92 -12.44 -20.96
C GLU A 694 -40.54 -11.56 -22.04
N TYR A 695 -40.76 -10.26 -21.78
CA TYR A 695 -41.12 -9.27 -22.80
C TYR A 695 -40.11 -9.31 -23.97
N THR A 696 -38.83 -9.23 -23.64
CA THR A 696 -37.75 -9.18 -24.64
C THR A 696 -37.72 -10.47 -25.47
N ARG A 697 -37.85 -11.64 -24.84
CA ARG A 697 -37.90 -12.95 -25.50
C ARG A 697 -39.07 -13.04 -26.49
N GLN A 698 -40.24 -12.54 -26.10
CA GLN A 698 -41.43 -12.55 -26.97
C GLN A 698 -41.27 -11.63 -28.20
N HIS A 699 -40.55 -10.52 -28.06
CA HIS A 699 -40.35 -9.54 -29.15
C HIS A 699 -39.04 -9.72 -29.93
N GLN A 700 -38.09 -10.51 -29.44
CA GLN A 700 -36.90 -10.92 -30.20
C GLN A 700 -37.21 -12.04 -31.21
N LEU A 701 -38.19 -12.90 -30.92
CA LEU A 701 -38.60 -13.99 -31.81
C LEU A 701 -39.54 -13.56 -32.96
N SER A 702 -39.98 -12.30 -32.97
CA SER A 702 -40.86 -11.74 -34.01
C SER A 702 -40.12 -10.87 -35.04
N LEU A 703 -38.79 -10.94 -35.08
CA LEU A 703 -37.91 -10.34 -36.09
C LEU A 703 -37.57 -11.32 -37.22
#